data_AF-A0AAI9EF76-F1
#
_entry.id   AF-A0AAI9EF76-F1
#
_cell.length_a   1.000
_cell.length_b   1.000
_cell.length_c   1.000
_cell.angle_alpha   90.00
_cell.angle_beta   90.00
_cell.angle_gamma   90.00
#
_symmetry.space_group_name_H-M   'P 1'
#
loop_
_entity.id
_entity.type
_entity.pdbx_description
1 polymer ?
#
loop_
_entity_poly.entity_id
_entity_poly.type
_entity_poly.pdbx_seq_one_letter_code
_entity_poly.pdbx_strand_id
1 'polypeptide(L)'
;MPSMLKFINPFAEHDVSEFPDVLVPLEQARGHHSVTSASIGGARRSSVDDSNVDKEKADHSSAWDRETLAPDDQPSLTLESLRAEVELDLAAGGHDSSYDRKSKVINKAIQDIGMGRYQWQLFILAGFGWFADNLWLQGVASTLPSLSEEFGVSSTQVRYTTLSLFLGLCIGASFWGIASDIVGRRLAFNTTLFLAGVFGLAAGGGPNWIGTCALYACVGLGVGGNLPVDGALFLEFLPFSSGNLLTLLSIWWPVGQLVSSLIAWGFIPNYSTYWGWRYFVLTLGAITFAMFICRFFLFHMFESPKFLLSQGRQAEAVAVVHGIAYFNGSKTWLTEDVLNAIGGHPDDVVDDKLTTAEVIGRQLNKFSGERIGPLFNGWKLGLTTGCLWFIWTCIGMGYPLFNAFLPQYLSQVGGQSVPQSVTYRDYAITSVVGVPGSALACYTVNIKYFGRKGTMASATLLSGIFLILFTRGQTEGYQLAMSSMEAFFQNIMYASRVSPRAHRQWTRRSFASSTRRGIAVAEMTERDFSSLRIDRDRLMQDIHSTSEWGKGERWGDGPTEIGMRRLSLSDSDKQARDWFAETTRSLGCEVTVDAMGNQFAVRPGLSEGAPTYAGSHLDTQPTGGRYDGILGVCAGVEMLKVLNDNWIETTFPVGVVNWTNEEGARFPMSMVSSGVWAESIPLEKAHNLKSVIPSNDTASMKSELERIGYLGSVPASFKSTPMAAHFELHIEQGPILEAESRRIGIVQGVQSYKWFTLTLKGRESHTGATQFRHRADALLTASKMILASHKIAHRHGALASTGILNLHPGSTNTVPGWVQFSLDIRAPLDETVNAVEEECRSAFSQILSGAEDVYGVNAGCSPSSKQCSLEWRTDFVSPATHFHKDCIRCVQDASIDLCGNGQVEGLNVGDFGKLMTSGAGHDSVYTNQHCPTSMIFVPCRDGVSHNPAEYSSPEACGDGANVLLGAVVRYDKLRAEKESS
;
A
#
# COMPACT_ATOMS: atom_id res chain seq x y z
N MET A 1 -42.53 -15.87 32.26
CA MET A 1 -41.68 -16.63 33.21
C MET A 1 -41.43 -18.11 32.80
N PRO A 2 -41.01 -18.39 31.55
CA PRO A 2 -40.20 -19.61 31.27
C PRO A 2 -38.74 -19.32 30.88
N SER A 3 -38.37 -18.05 30.60
CA SER A 3 -37.07 -17.70 30.01
C SER A 3 -35.89 -17.61 30.99
N MET A 4 -36.12 -17.56 32.31
CA MET A 4 -35.03 -17.41 33.29
C MET A 4 -34.43 -18.75 33.77
N LEU A 5 -35.16 -19.86 33.62
CA LEU A 5 -34.75 -21.18 34.13
C LEU A 5 -33.81 -21.96 33.19
N LYS A 6 -33.79 -21.65 31.88
CA LYS A 6 -32.83 -22.26 30.93
C LYS A 6 -31.39 -21.77 31.10
N PHE A 7 -31.19 -20.64 31.77
CA PHE A 7 -29.86 -20.03 32.00
C PHE A 7 -29.07 -20.65 33.17
N ILE A 8 -29.57 -21.71 33.82
CA ILE A 8 -28.91 -22.35 34.97
C ILE A 8 -27.97 -23.49 34.52
N ASN A 9 -28.10 -23.99 33.28
CA ASN A 9 -27.17 -24.98 32.74
C ASN A 9 -26.10 -24.30 31.86
N PRO A 10 -24.90 -24.01 32.40
CA PRO A 10 -23.83 -23.38 31.64
C PRO A 10 -23.27 -24.26 30.51
N PHE A 11 -23.72 -25.52 30.41
CA PHE A 11 -23.37 -26.47 29.35
C PHE A 11 -24.51 -26.75 28.36
N ALA A 12 -25.63 -26.03 28.42
CA ALA A 12 -26.72 -26.21 27.47
C ALA A 12 -26.26 -25.93 26.02
N GLU A 13 -26.78 -26.73 25.08
CA GLU A 13 -26.70 -26.48 23.64
C GLU A 13 -27.84 -25.54 23.24
N HIS A 14 -27.56 -24.63 22.31
CA HIS A 14 -28.49 -23.58 21.89
C HIS A 14 -28.90 -23.76 20.45
N ASP A 15 -30.16 -23.47 20.18
CA ASP A 15 -30.76 -23.50 18.85
C ASP A 15 -31.23 -22.08 18.47
N VAL A 16 -31.25 -21.77 17.18
CA VAL A 16 -31.68 -20.46 16.65
C VAL A 16 -33.13 -20.14 17.07
N SER A 17 -33.98 -21.16 17.21
CA SER A 17 -35.37 -21.03 17.68
C SER A 17 -35.53 -20.46 19.09
N GLU A 18 -34.46 -20.46 19.90
CA GLU A 18 -34.46 -19.86 21.23
C GLU A 18 -34.38 -18.32 21.21
N PHE A 19 -34.02 -17.73 20.06
CA PHE A 19 -33.78 -16.29 19.91
C PHE A 19 -34.67 -15.67 18.81
N PRO A 20 -36.00 -15.58 19.04
CA PRO A 20 -36.92 -15.00 18.07
C PRO A 20 -36.65 -13.50 17.84
N ASP A 21 -37.04 -13.03 16.65
CA ASP A 21 -36.94 -11.64 16.20
C ASP A 21 -35.52 -11.09 15.98
N VAL A 22 -34.46 -11.88 16.08
CA VAL A 22 -33.07 -11.37 15.93
C VAL A 22 -32.59 -11.32 14.47
N LEU A 23 -33.15 -12.16 13.61
CA LEU A 23 -32.76 -12.29 12.20
C LEU A 23 -33.30 -11.15 11.33
N VAL A 24 -32.45 -10.57 10.48
CA VAL A 24 -32.82 -9.61 9.43
C VAL A 24 -32.32 -10.14 8.08
N PRO A 25 -33.07 -9.99 6.97
CA PRO A 25 -32.60 -10.38 5.65
C PRO A 25 -31.27 -9.70 5.29
N LEU A 26 -30.37 -10.42 4.61
CA LEU A 26 -29.02 -9.93 4.26
C LEU A 26 -29.07 -8.58 3.53
N GLU A 27 -30.04 -8.41 2.63
CA GLU A 27 -30.28 -7.19 1.84
C GLU A 27 -30.69 -5.98 2.69
N GLN A 28 -31.30 -6.23 3.86
CA GLN A 28 -31.71 -5.20 4.82
C GLN A 28 -30.64 -4.93 5.89
N ALA A 29 -29.55 -5.70 5.89
CA ALA A 29 -28.42 -5.47 6.79
C ALA A 29 -27.65 -4.22 6.34
N ARG A 30 -27.62 -3.20 7.20
CA ARG A 30 -26.85 -1.98 6.97
C ARG A 30 -25.36 -2.27 7.10
N GLY A 31 -24.60 -2.07 6.03
CA GLY A 31 -23.14 -2.14 6.08
C GLY A 31 -22.57 -1.02 6.95
N HIS A 32 -22.04 -1.34 8.13
CA HIS A 32 -21.26 -0.37 8.90
C HIS A 32 -19.91 -0.15 8.20
N HIS A 33 -19.82 0.83 7.30
CA HIS A 33 -18.53 1.40 6.91
C HIS A 33 -17.86 1.97 8.16
N SER A 34 -16.58 1.63 8.36
CA SER A 34 -15.78 2.15 9.47
C SER A 34 -15.79 3.68 9.44
N VAL A 35 -16.16 4.31 10.56
CA VAL A 35 -16.19 5.76 10.71
C VAL A 35 -14.76 6.31 10.57
N THR A 36 -14.42 6.80 9.38
CA THR A 36 -13.15 7.50 9.13
C THR A 36 -13.23 8.69 8.15
N SER A 37 -14.37 9.36 8.03
CA SER A 37 -14.53 10.49 7.10
C SER A 37 -15.26 11.71 7.65
N ALA A 38 -15.34 11.89 8.98
CA ALA A 38 -15.96 13.07 9.58
C ALA A 38 -15.04 13.75 10.61
N SER A 39 -13.94 14.39 10.17
CA SER A 39 -13.32 15.54 10.85
C SER A 39 -12.11 16.14 10.10
N ILE A 40 -12.18 16.40 8.79
CA ILE A 40 -11.20 17.26 8.11
C ILE A 40 -11.95 18.28 7.25
N GLY A 41 -12.54 19.26 7.92
CA GLY A 41 -13.19 20.42 7.33
C GLY A 41 -12.92 21.66 8.19
N GLY A 42 -11.66 21.84 8.59
CA GLY A 42 -11.19 23.06 9.26
C GLY A 42 -10.73 24.07 8.22
N ALA A 43 -11.66 24.83 7.66
CA ALA A 43 -11.34 25.97 6.80
C ALA A 43 -10.49 26.98 7.57
N ARG A 44 -9.26 27.22 7.11
CA ARG A 44 -8.47 28.40 7.46
C ARG A 44 -9.20 29.63 6.90
N ARG A 45 -9.82 30.43 7.77
CA ARG A 45 -10.22 31.81 7.44
C ARG A 45 -8.96 32.67 7.33
N SER A 46 -8.79 33.30 6.18
CA SER A 46 -7.92 34.43 5.96
C SER A 46 -8.40 35.65 6.76
N SER A 47 -7.45 36.38 7.34
CA SER A 47 -7.65 37.71 7.91
C SER A 47 -7.38 38.78 6.86
N VAL A 48 -8.24 39.80 6.76
CA VAL A 48 -7.96 41.25 6.76
C VAL A 48 -9.15 42.03 6.15
N ASP A 49 -9.63 43.01 6.94
CA ASP A 49 -10.46 44.21 6.68
C ASP A 49 -11.82 44.07 5.92
N ASP A 50 -12.91 44.78 6.25
CA ASP A 50 -13.06 46.07 6.93
C ASP A 50 -14.50 46.28 7.46
N SER A 51 -14.62 47.07 8.53
CA SER A 51 -15.72 47.95 8.95
C SER A 51 -17.19 47.48 9.21
N ASN A 52 -17.61 47.82 10.44
CA ASN A 52 -18.91 48.42 10.84
C ASN A 52 -20.17 47.58 11.19
N VAL A 53 -20.43 47.62 12.50
CA VAL A 53 -21.64 48.17 13.16
C VAL A 53 -22.90 47.29 13.30
N ASP A 54 -23.14 46.99 14.59
CA ASP A 54 -24.40 47.03 15.34
C ASP A 54 -24.93 45.77 16.03
N LYS A 55 -25.35 46.05 17.26
CA LYS A 55 -25.78 45.19 18.36
C LYS A 55 -27.16 44.60 18.10
N GLU A 56 -27.40 43.39 18.59
CA GLU A 56 -28.45 43.14 19.59
C GLU A 56 -28.33 41.76 20.23
N LYS A 57 -28.61 41.71 21.54
CA LYS A 57 -28.72 40.50 22.36
C LYS A 57 -30.19 40.09 22.42
N ALA A 58 -30.49 38.81 22.25
CA ALA A 58 -31.65 38.18 22.88
C ALA A 58 -31.44 36.67 23.06
N ASP A 59 -31.97 36.18 24.17
CA ASP A 59 -31.70 34.92 24.86
C ASP A 59 -32.33 33.66 24.24
N HIS A 60 -31.62 32.55 24.51
CA HIS A 60 -32.06 31.18 24.80
C HIS A 60 -33.08 30.41 23.95
N SER A 61 -32.63 29.17 23.66
CA SER A 61 -33.37 27.92 23.42
C SER A 61 -33.73 27.57 21.98
N SER A 62 -33.04 26.58 21.41
CA SER A 62 -33.61 25.30 20.94
C SER A 62 -32.65 24.55 20.00
N ALA A 63 -32.69 23.22 20.12
CA ALA A 63 -32.37 22.19 19.14
C ALA A 63 -31.15 22.38 18.21
N TRP A 64 -30.11 21.58 18.45
CA TRP A 64 -29.14 21.21 17.43
C TRP A 64 -29.83 20.33 16.40
N ASP A 65 -30.35 20.92 15.32
CA ASP A 65 -30.66 20.19 14.10
C ASP A 65 -29.34 19.71 13.49
N ARG A 66 -29.02 18.43 13.71
CA ARG A 66 -28.11 17.70 12.83
C ARG A 66 -28.87 17.42 11.56
N GLU A 67 -28.47 18.04 10.46
CA GLU A 67 -28.76 17.51 9.13
C GLU A 67 -28.28 16.06 9.10
N THR A 68 -29.24 15.16 9.22
CA THR A 68 -29.09 13.73 9.02
C THR A 68 -29.37 13.52 7.55
N LEU A 69 -28.35 13.07 6.80
CA LEU A 69 -28.57 12.47 5.49
C LEU A 69 -29.67 11.40 5.63
N ALA A 70 -30.59 11.38 4.67
CA ALA A 70 -31.73 10.47 4.69
C ALA A 70 -31.27 9.00 4.72
N PRO A 71 -32.04 8.07 5.34
CA PRO A 71 -31.59 6.71 5.63
C PRO A 71 -31.46 5.76 4.42
N ASP A 72 -31.73 6.23 3.19
CA ASP A 72 -31.99 5.38 2.01
C ASP A 72 -30.83 5.26 1.01
N ASP A 73 -29.70 5.96 1.19
CA ASP A 73 -28.60 5.99 0.20
C ASP A 73 -27.35 5.16 0.60
N GLN A 74 -27.50 4.10 1.43
CA GLN A 74 -26.42 3.14 1.67
C GLN A 74 -26.64 1.83 0.92
N PRO A 75 -25.62 1.29 0.20
CA PRO A 75 -25.77 0.05 -0.55
C PRO A 75 -26.04 -1.13 0.40
N SER A 76 -27.06 -1.92 0.07
CA SER A 76 -27.44 -3.17 0.74
C SER A 76 -26.30 -4.21 0.68
N LEU A 77 -26.07 -4.95 1.77
CA LEU A 77 -25.10 -6.06 1.79
C LEU A 77 -25.60 -7.17 0.85
N THR A 78 -24.87 -7.47 -0.22
CA THR A 78 -25.19 -8.59 -1.13
C THR A 78 -24.26 -9.79 -0.88
N LEU A 79 -24.74 -11.00 -1.17
CA LEU A 79 -23.93 -12.22 -1.01
C LEU A 79 -22.62 -12.16 -1.82
N GLU A 80 -22.67 -11.57 -3.01
CA GLU A 80 -21.49 -11.38 -3.88
C GLU A 80 -20.49 -10.39 -3.28
N SER A 81 -20.96 -9.26 -2.70
CA SER A 81 -20.09 -8.31 -2.00
C SER A 81 -19.41 -8.95 -0.79
N LEU A 82 -20.14 -9.80 -0.04
CA LEU A 82 -19.62 -10.50 1.12
C LEU A 82 -18.61 -11.59 0.74
N ARG A 83 -18.86 -12.32 -0.36
CA ARG A 83 -17.90 -13.30 -0.91
C ARG A 83 -16.62 -12.60 -1.38
N ALA A 84 -16.73 -11.49 -2.11
CA ALA A 84 -15.58 -10.73 -2.58
C ALA A 84 -14.73 -10.19 -1.43
N GLU A 85 -15.36 -9.65 -0.37
CA GLU A 85 -14.66 -9.18 0.84
C GLU A 85 -13.92 -10.34 1.55
N VAL A 86 -14.58 -11.49 1.69
CA VAL A 86 -13.98 -12.70 2.31
C VAL A 86 -12.81 -13.26 1.49
N GLU A 87 -12.92 -13.29 0.16
CA GLU A 87 -11.86 -13.74 -0.76
C GLU A 87 -10.65 -12.80 -0.74
N LEU A 88 -10.87 -11.48 -0.75
CA LEU A 88 -9.83 -10.47 -0.58
C LEU A 88 -9.08 -10.66 0.75
N ASP A 89 -9.82 -10.89 1.85
CA ASP A 89 -9.21 -11.15 3.14
C ASP A 89 -8.44 -12.49 3.16
N LEU A 90 -8.89 -13.53 2.45
CA LEU A 90 -8.24 -14.86 2.41
C LEU A 90 -6.94 -14.84 1.62
N ALA A 91 -6.90 -14.09 0.52
CA ALA A 91 -5.67 -13.80 -0.20
C ALA A 91 -4.58 -13.20 0.71
N ALA A 92 -4.96 -12.48 1.78
CA ALA A 92 -4.03 -11.93 2.76
C ALA A 92 -3.56 -12.93 3.85
N GLY A 93 -4.28 -14.04 4.07
CA GLY A 93 -4.05 -14.99 5.16
C GLY A 93 -3.16 -16.19 4.82
N GLY A 94 -2.93 -16.47 3.53
CA GLY A 94 -2.06 -17.56 3.07
C GLY A 94 -2.61 -18.98 3.27
N HIS A 95 -3.83 -19.12 3.80
CA HIS A 95 -4.57 -20.37 3.94
C HIS A 95 -6.01 -20.15 3.46
N ASP A 96 -6.47 -21.00 2.54
CA ASP A 96 -7.83 -20.96 1.97
C ASP A 96 -8.52 -22.30 2.26
N SER A 97 -9.16 -22.39 3.42
CA SER A 97 -9.99 -23.53 3.82
C SER A 97 -11.45 -23.12 3.98
N SER A 98 -12.38 -24.08 3.93
CA SER A 98 -13.80 -23.84 4.23
C SER A 98 -13.98 -23.21 5.61
N TYR A 99 -13.20 -23.66 6.60
CA TYR A 99 -13.16 -23.09 7.94
C TYR A 99 -12.75 -21.61 7.93
N ASP A 100 -11.71 -21.23 7.19
CA ASP A 100 -11.21 -19.84 7.16
C ASP A 100 -12.22 -18.89 6.50
N ARG A 101 -12.91 -19.35 5.44
CA ARG A 101 -14.03 -18.64 4.80
C ARG A 101 -15.16 -18.38 5.79
N LYS A 102 -15.66 -19.44 6.44
CA LYS A 102 -16.78 -19.37 7.41
C LYS A 102 -16.42 -18.53 8.64
N SER A 103 -15.21 -18.65 9.17
CA SER A 103 -14.72 -17.89 10.34
C SER A 103 -14.72 -16.38 10.09
N LYS A 104 -14.43 -15.92 8.86
CA LYS A 104 -14.45 -14.49 8.50
C LYS A 104 -15.86 -13.92 8.43
N VAL A 105 -16.78 -14.67 7.85
CA VAL A 105 -18.21 -14.31 7.80
C VAL A 105 -18.75 -14.13 9.22
N ILE A 106 -18.41 -15.03 10.15
CA ILE A 106 -18.80 -14.88 11.56
C ILE A 106 -18.19 -13.62 12.19
N ASN A 107 -16.91 -13.32 11.96
CA ASN A 107 -16.29 -12.12 12.52
C ASN A 107 -16.98 -10.84 12.01
N LYS A 108 -17.39 -10.81 10.74
CA LYS A 108 -18.16 -9.70 10.16
C LYS A 108 -19.52 -9.55 10.85
N ALA A 109 -20.24 -10.66 11.07
CA ALA A 109 -21.51 -10.61 11.80
C ALA A 109 -21.34 -10.08 13.24
N ILE A 110 -20.28 -10.48 13.95
CA ILE A 110 -19.95 -9.94 15.29
C ILE A 110 -19.59 -8.45 15.21
N GLN A 111 -18.90 -8.02 14.16
CA GLN A 111 -18.57 -6.62 13.93
C GLN A 111 -19.82 -5.76 13.71
N ASP A 112 -20.79 -6.24 12.95
CA ASP A 112 -22.05 -5.54 12.68
C ASP A 112 -22.97 -5.48 13.91
N ILE A 113 -22.93 -6.50 14.77
CA ILE A 113 -23.60 -6.49 16.09
C ILE A 113 -23.02 -5.39 17.00
N GLY A 114 -21.71 -5.14 16.92
CA GLY A 114 -21.02 -4.12 17.70
C GLY A 114 -20.87 -4.45 19.20
N MET A 115 -20.49 -3.44 19.98
CA MET A 115 -20.31 -3.58 21.44
C MET A 115 -21.64 -3.43 22.18
N GLY A 116 -22.09 -4.49 22.86
CA GLY A 116 -23.27 -4.47 23.70
C GLY A 116 -23.01 -4.98 25.13
N ARG A 117 -24.11 -5.31 25.83
CA ARG A 117 -24.07 -5.72 27.24
C ARG A 117 -23.27 -7.00 27.45
N TYR A 118 -23.35 -7.94 26.51
CA TYR A 118 -22.63 -9.21 26.57
C TYR A 118 -21.10 -9.00 26.58
N GLN A 119 -20.58 -8.17 25.67
CA GLN A 119 -19.13 -7.91 25.57
C GLN A 119 -18.59 -7.18 26.80
N TRP A 120 -19.36 -6.26 27.41
CA TRP A 120 -18.95 -5.57 28.64
C TRP A 120 -18.96 -6.49 29.85
N GLN A 121 -19.94 -7.40 29.96
CA GLN A 121 -19.94 -8.42 31.00
C GLN A 121 -18.75 -9.38 30.83
N LEU A 122 -18.47 -9.80 29.59
CA LEU A 122 -17.31 -10.62 29.27
C LEU A 122 -15.98 -9.92 29.59
N PHE A 123 -15.86 -8.60 29.36
CA PHE A 123 -14.69 -7.81 29.74
C PHE A 123 -14.40 -7.86 31.24
N ILE A 124 -15.44 -7.72 32.08
CA ILE A 124 -15.29 -7.80 33.54
C ILE A 124 -14.89 -9.22 33.96
N LEU A 125 -15.53 -10.24 33.39
CA LEU A 125 -15.29 -11.64 33.75
C LEU A 125 -13.93 -12.14 33.28
N ALA A 126 -13.49 -11.80 32.07
CA ALA A 126 -12.12 -12.03 31.60
C ALA A 126 -11.11 -11.28 32.49
N GLY A 127 -11.47 -10.09 32.97
CA GLY A 127 -10.70 -9.33 33.95
C GLY A 127 -10.40 -10.09 35.24
N PHE A 128 -11.31 -10.95 35.71
CA PHE A 128 -11.09 -11.75 36.93
C PHE A 128 -9.89 -12.69 36.85
N GLY A 129 -9.56 -13.23 35.69
CA GLY A 129 -8.43 -14.13 35.54
C GLY A 129 -7.11 -13.37 35.54
N TRP A 130 -7.08 -12.20 34.90
CA TRP A 130 -5.96 -11.26 34.93
C TRP A 130 -5.72 -10.69 36.34
N PHE A 131 -6.81 -10.40 37.04
CA PHE A 131 -6.79 -10.01 38.44
C PHE A 131 -6.22 -11.14 39.31
N ALA A 132 -6.71 -12.38 39.16
CA ALA A 132 -6.25 -13.53 39.92
C ALA A 132 -4.76 -13.83 39.70
N ASP A 133 -4.24 -13.61 38.49
CA ASP A 133 -2.85 -13.88 38.17
C ASP A 133 -1.88 -13.04 39.00
N ASN A 134 -2.05 -11.72 38.96
CA ASN A 134 -1.22 -10.87 39.79
C ASN A 134 -1.57 -10.97 41.28
N LEU A 135 -2.84 -11.24 41.64
CA LEU A 135 -3.24 -11.48 43.03
C LEU A 135 -2.42 -12.61 43.66
N TRP A 136 -2.24 -13.73 42.97
CA TRP A 136 -1.48 -14.88 43.47
C TRP A 136 0.04 -14.69 43.37
N LEU A 137 0.54 -14.06 42.30
CA LEU A 137 1.96 -13.72 42.19
C LEU A 137 2.43 -12.85 43.36
N GLN A 138 1.67 -11.80 43.68
CA GLN A 138 1.98 -10.92 44.81
C GLN A 138 1.61 -11.53 46.16
N GLY A 139 0.54 -12.31 46.20
CA GLY A 139 0.11 -13.00 47.42
C GLY A 139 1.20 -13.93 47.95
N VAL A 140 1.72 -14.81 47.11
CA VAL A 140 2.78 -15.75 47.51
C VAL A 140 4.04 -15.01 47.95
N ALA A 141 4.45 -13.97 47.22
CA ALA A 141 5.60 -13.14 47.59
C ALA A 141 5.46 -12.51 48.98
N SER A 142 4.26 -12.05 49.33
CA SER A 142 3.95 -11.46 50.64
C SER A 142 4.00 -12.48 51.79
N THR A 143 3.76 -13.76 51.51
CA THR A 143 3.81 -14.81 52.54
C THR A 143 5.23 -15.29 52.89
N LEU A 144 6.24 -14.98 52.08
CA LEU A 144 7.60 -15.53 52.24
C LEU A 144 8.20 -15.33 53.64
N PRO A 145 8.12 -14.13 54.27
CA PRO A 145 8.69 -13.94 55.61
C PRO A 145 7.98 -14.80 56.66
N SER A 146 6.64 -14.86 56.62
CA SER A 146 5.84 -15.62 57.58
C SER A 146 6.03 -17.14 57.43
N LEU A 147 6.20 -17.64 56.20
CA LEU A 147 6.50 -19.05 55.93
C LEU A 147 7.88 -19.45 56.44
N SER A 148 8.87 -18.56 56.34
CA SER A 148 10.22 -18.77 56.85
C SER A 148 10.21 -18.92 58.39
N GLU A 149 9.42 -18.07 59.06
CA GLU A 149 9.29 -18.09 60.52
C GLU A 149 8.47 -19.28 61.04
N GLU A 150 7.33 -19.62 60.43
CA GLU A 150 6.50 -20.75 60.87
C GLU A 150 7.17 -22.11 60.68
N PHE A 151 7.76 -22.35 59.50
CA PHE A 151 8.33 -23.66 59.16
C PHE A 151 9.82 -23.78 59.50
N GLY A 152 10.44 -22.74 60.07
CA GLY A 152 11.86 -22.73 60.42
C GLY A 152 12.80 -22.88 59.21
N VAL A 153 12.35 -22.43 58.04
CA VAL A 153 13.08 -22.57 56.77
C VAL A 153 13.96 -21.34 56.55
N SER A 154 15.19 -21.53 56.08
CA SER A 154 16.10 -20.41 55.80
C SER A 154 15.52 -19.41 54.79
N SER A 155 15.89 -18.13 54.92
CA SER A 155 15.45 -17.06 54.01
C SER A 155 15.83 -17.30 52.54
N THR A 156 16.85 -18.13 52.29
CA THR A 156 17.21 -18.57 50.94
C THR A 156 16.31 -19.69 50.43
N GLN A 157 16.00 -20.70 51.27
CA GLN A 157 15.18 -21.84 50.87
C GLN A 157 13.72 -21.46 50.68
N VAL A 158 13.15 -20.58 51.50
CA VAL A 158 11.74 -20.16 51.37
C VAL A 158 11.45 -19.53 49.99
N ARG A 159 12.46 -19.00 49.30
CA ARG A 159 12.33 -18.44 47.94
C ARG A 159 11.93 -19.49 46.89
N TYR A 160 12.16 -20.78 47.17
CA TYR A 160 11.65 -21.87 46.33
C TYR A 160 10.11 -21.96 46.32
N THR A 161 9.42 -21.34 47.30
CA THR A 161 7.96 -21.20 47.26
C THR A 161 7.52 -20.39 46.04
N THR A 162 8.18 -19.27 45.73
CA THR A 162 7.91 -18.50 44.51
C THR A 162 8.25 -19.30 43.24
N LEU A 163 9.34 -20.08 43.27
CA LEU A 163 9.68 -20.98 42.16
C LEU A 163 8.59 -22.04 41.91
N SER A 164 8.00 -22.60 42.97
CA SER A 164 6.93 -23.60 42.86
C SER A 164 5.70 -23.06 42.15
N LEU A 165 5.30 -21.82 42.47
CA LEU A 165 4.22 -21.10 41.79
C LEU A 165 4.56 -20.88 40.31
N PHE A 166 5.77 -20.38 40.00
CA PHE A 166 6.20 -20.13 38.62
C PHE A 166 6.28 -21.41 37.79
N LEU A 167 6.72 -22.52 38.37
CA LEU A 167 6.71 -23.82 37.69
C LEU A 167 5.28 -24.24 37.33
N GLY A 168 4.35 -24.10 38.28
CA GLY A 168 2.93 -24.30 38.04
C GLY A 168 2.40 -23.41 36.92
N LEU A 169 2.75 -22.12 36.94
CA LEU A 169 2.33 -21.12 35.94
C LEU A 169 2.84 -21.46 34.54
N CYS A 170 4.11 -21.88 34.40
CA CYS A 170 4.68 -22.32 33.12
C CYS A 170 3.94 -23.53 32.54
N ILE A 171 3.64 -24.52 33.40
CA ILE A 171 2.88 -25.72 32.99
C ILE A 171 1.46 -25.31 32.61
N GLY A 172 0.81 -24.47 33.43
CA GLY A 172 -0.56 -23.99 33.23
C GLY A 172 -0.72 -23.22 31.92
N ALA A 173 0.18 -22.27 31.65
CA ALA A 173 0.15 -21.47 30.42
C ALA A 173 0.28 -22.32 29.15
N SER A 174 1.12 -23.36 29.20
CA SER A 174 1.32 -24.29 28.07
C SER A 174 0.15 -25.27 27.93
N PHE A 175 -0.34 -25.81 29.03
CA PHE A 175 -1.40 -26.82 29.07
C PHE A 175 -2.77 -26.23 28.69
N TRP A 176 -3.20 -25.16 29.36
CA TRP A 176 -4.54 -24.61 29.19
C TRP A 176 -4.76 -23.98 27.82
N GLY A 177 -3.71 -23.41 27.21
CA GLY A 177 -3.77 -22.94 25.82
C GLY A 177 -4.20 -24.06 24.87
N ILE A 178 -3.49 -25.19 24.90
CA ILE A 178 -3.79 -26.36 24.07
C ILE A 178 -5.11 -27.02 24.47
N ALA A 179 -5.35 -27.18 25.78
CA ALA A 179 -6.56 -27.82 26.29
C ALA A 179 -7.82 -27.05 25.88
N SER A 180 -7.78 -25.72 25.86
CA SER A 180 -8.92 -24.89 25.44
C SER A 180 -9.22 -24.95 23.94
N ASP A 181 -8.23 -25.28 23.11
CA ASP A 181 -8.45 -25.56 21.67
C ASP A 181 -9.12 -26.94 21.45
N ILE A 182 -8.98 -27.88 22.40
CA ILE A 182 -9.49 -29.27 22.28
C ILE A 182 -10.86 -29.42 22.93
N VAL A 183 -11.00 -28.99 24.19
CA VAL A 183 -12.18 -29.27 25.02
C VAL A 183 -13.19 -28.11 24.99
N GLY A 184 -12.84 -27.01 24.30
CA GLY A 184 -13.64 -25.79 24.21
C GLY A 184 -13.15 -24.69 25.16
N ARG A 185 -13.38 -23.44 24.76
CA ARG A 185 -12.95 -22.28 25.53
C ARG A 185 -13.74 -22.16 26.82
N ARG A 186 -15.01 -22.56 26.81
CA ARG A 186 -15.91 -22.41 27.95
C ARG A 186 -15.51 -23.23 29.16
N LEU A 187 -15.10 -24.48 28.96
CA LEU A 187 -14.67 -25.35 30.04
C LEU A 187 -13.33 -24.88 30.63
N ALA A 188 -12.37 -24.56 29.77
CA ALA A 188 -11.06 -24.09 30.20
C ALA A 188 -11.16 -22.79 31.01
N PHE A 189 -11.95 -21.82 30.54
CA PHE A 189 -12.14 -20.50 31.18
C PHE A 189 -12.68 -20.58 32.62
N ASN A 190 -13.51 -21.58 32.92
CA ASN A 190 -14.06 -21.79 34.25
C ASN A 190 -13.14 -22.65 35.14
N THR A 191 -12.47 -23.65 34.54
CA THR A 191 -11.66 -24.61 35.30
C THR A 191 -10.39 -23.98 35.87
N THR A 192 -9.80 -23.01 35.17
CA THR A 192 -8.59 -22.30 35.63
C THR A 192 -8.79 -21.59 36.97
N LEU A 193 -9.85 -20.80 37.12
CA LEU A 193 -10.19 -20.13 38.39
C LEU A 193 -10.71 -21.10 39.46
N PHE A 194 -11.44 -22.14 39.07
CA PHE A 194 -11.86 -23.18 40.01
C PHE A 194 -10.65 -23.84 40.70
N LEU A 195 -9.66 -24.28 39.91
CA LEU A 195 -8.45 -24.90 40.45
C LEU A 195 -7.67 -23.91 41.32
N ALA A 196 -7.49 -22.67 40.86
CA ALA A 196 -6.80 -21.64 41.62
C ALA A 196 -7.48 -21.34 42.97
N GLY A 197 -8.82 -21.24 42.99
CA GLY A 197 -9.59 -21.00 44.21
C GLY A 197 -9.55 -22.17 45.19
N VAL A 198 -9.77 -23.40 44.72
CA VAL A 198 -9.78 -24.60 45.57
C VAL A 198 -8.41 -24.87 46.17
N PHE A 199 -7.36 -24.89 45.35
CA PHE A 199 -5.99 -25.11 45.85
C PHE A 199 -5.48 -23.91 46.66
N GLY A 200 -5.96 -22.70 46.38
CA GLY A 200 -5.67 -21.51 47.18
C GLY A 200 -6.26 -21.60 48.59
N LEU A 201 -7.51 -22.04 48.73
CA LEU A 201 -8.13 -22.31 50.02
C LEU A 201 -7.40 -23.44 50.76
N ALA A 202 -7.00 -24.50 50.05
CA ALA A 202 -6.23 -25.60 50.64
C ALA A 202 -4.84 -25.15 51.11
N ALA A 203 -4.17 -24.23 50.39
CA ALA A 203 -2.84 -23.73 50.73
C ALA A 203 -2.80 -23.00 52.09
N GLY A 204 -3.88 -22.31 52.46
CA GLY A 204 -4.00 -21.69 53.79
C GLY A 204 -4.06 -22.72 54.94
N GLY A 205 -4.43 -23.97 54.64
CA GLY A 205 -4.42 -25.10 55.56
C GLY A 205 -3.13 -25.94 55.54
N GLY A 206 -2.11 -25.55 54.77
CA GLY A 206 -0.89 -26.35 54.57
C GLY A 206 -0.22 -26.78 55.89
N PRO A 207 0.07 -28.08 56.10
CA PRO A 207 0.64 -28.57 57.36
C PRO A 207 2.17 -28.50 57.41
N ASN A 208 2.85 -28.40 56.27
CA ASN A 208 4.30 -28.30 56.16
C ASN A 208 4.69 -27.50 54.90
N TRP A 209 5.93 -26.97 54.89
CA TRP A 209 6.42 -26.11 53.80
C TRP A 209 6.36 -26.77 52.41
N ILE A 210 6.73 -28.05 52.30
CA ILE A 210 6.72 -28.78 51.02
C ILE A 210 5.29 -28.94 50.49
N GLY A 211 4.34 -29.28 51.36
CA GLY A 211 2.93 -29.39 51.02
C GLY A 211 2.33 -28.04 50.60
N THR A 212 2.69 -26.96 51.29
CA THR A 212 2.28 -25.60 50.91
C THR A 212 2.86 -25.22 49.54
N CYS A 213 4.12 -25.54 49.25
CA CYS A 213 4.73 -25.32 47.93
C CYS A 213 4.05 -26.15 46.82
N ALA A 214 3.69 -27.41 47.09
CA ALA A 214 2.94 -28.24 46.14
C ALA A 214 1.56 -27.66 45.83
N LEU A 215 0.85 -27.17 46.86
CA LEU A 215 -0.44 -26.50 46.70
C LEU A 215 -0.31 -25.20 45.90
N TYR A 216 0.74 -24.40 46.14
CA TYR A 216 1.01 -23.21 45.34
C TYR A 216 1.39 -23.54 43.89
N ALA A 217 2.07 -24.66 43.61
CA ALA A 217 2.28 -25.12 42.25
C ALA A 217 0.94 -25.46 41.56
N CYS A 218 0.00 -26.08 42.28
CA CYS A 218 -1.36 -26.33 41.77
C CYS A 218 -2.17 -25.04 41.55
N VAL A 219 -2.02 -24.04 42.43
CA VAL A 219 -2.58 -22.69 42.20
C VAL A 219 -1.99 -22.10 40.93
N GLY A 220 -0.67 -22.15 40.76
CA GLY A 220 0.03 -21.68 39.56
C GLY A 220 -0.47 -22.37 38.28
N LEU A 221 -0.74 -23.68 38.34
CA LEU A 221 -1.31 -24.43 37.21
C LEU A 221 -2.67 -23.88 36.77
N GLY A 222 -3.56 -23.55 37.72
CA GLY A 222 -4.86 -22.94 37.41
C GLY A 222 -4.70 -21.53 36.88
N VAL A 223 -4.00 -20.69 37.63
CA VAL A 223 -3.79 -19.28 37.31
C VAL A 223 -3.09 -19.05 35.98
N GLY A 224 -2.06 -19.84 35.66
CA GLY A 224 -1.29 -19.69 34.41
C GLY A 224 -2.11 -19.91 33.14
N GLY A 225 -3.27 -20.56 33.24
CA GLY A 225 -4.20 -20.71 32.12
C GLY A 225 -5.08 -19.49 31.84
N ASN A 226 -5.22 -18.56 32.79
CA ASN A 226 -6.13 -17.42 32.64
C ASN A 226 -5.70 -16.47 31.51
N LEU A 227 -4.42 -16.08 31.46
CA LEU A 227 -3.91 -15.19 30.40
C LEU A 227 -4.17 -15.70 28.98
N PRO A 228 -3.76 -16.93 28.59
CA PRO A 228 -3.98 -17.42 27.23
C PRO A 228 -5.45 -17.69 26.92
N VAL A 229 -6.22 -18.24 27.87
CA VAL A 229 -7.63 -18.60 27.63
C VAL A 229 -8.53 -17.37 27.61
N ASP A 230 -8.42 -16.50 28.63
CA ASP A 230 -9.26 -15.29 28.74
C ASP A 230 -8.97 -14.32 27.58
N GLY A 231 -7.69 -14.16 27.21
CA GLY A 231 -7.30 -13.29 26.10
C GLY A 231 -7.79 -13.79 24.74
N ALA A 232 -7.65 -15.09 24.46
CA ALA A 232 -8.13 -15.69 23.22
C ALA A 232 -9.66 -15.62 23.12
N LEU A 233 -10.36 -16.04 24.18
CA LEU A 233 -11.82 -15.97 24.26
C LEU A 233 -12.31 -14.54 24.03
N PHE A 234 -11.75 -13.56 24.76
CA PHE A 234 -12.21 -12.18 24.67
C PHE A 234 -12.05 -11.61 23.25
N LEU A 235 -10.97 -11.94 22.54
CA LEU A 235 -10.75 -11.54 21.16
C LEU A 235 -11.72 -12.20 20.16
N GLU A 236 -12.20 -13.40 20.45
CA GLU A 236 -13.13 -14.13 19.57
C GLU A 236 -14.57 -13.57 19.63
N PHE A 237 -14.93 -12.86 20.70
CA PHE A 237 -16.26 -12.24 20.88
C PHE A 237 -16.28 -10.71 20.70
N LEU A 238 -15.13 -10.08 20.47
CA LEU A 238 -15.01 -8.63 20.32
C LEU A 238 -15.11 -8.17 18.86
N PRO A 239 -15.83 -7.06 18.58
CA PRO A 239 -15.70 -6.33 17.33
C PRO A 239 -14.27 -5.79 17.14
N PHE A 240 -13.72 -5.91 15.93
CA PHE A 240 -12.40 -5.41 15.53
C PHE A 240 -12.18 -3.92 15.85
N SER A 241 -13.24 -3.09 15.73
CA SER A 241 -13.21 -1.66 16.03
C SER A 241 -12.85 -1.33 17.49
N SER A 242 -13.01 -2.32 18.38
CA SER A 242 -12.83 -2.21 19.82
C SER A 242 -11.59 -2.94 20.33
N GLY A 243 -10.64 -3.33 19.47
CA GLY A 243 -9.41 -4.04 19.87
C GLY A 243 -8.59 -3.33 20.98
N ASN A 244 -8.73 -2.01 21.11
CA ASN A 244 -8.14 -1.24 22.20
C ASN A 244 -8.62 -1.67 23.60
N LEU A 245 -9.80 -2.29 23.73
CA LEU A 245 -10.33 -2.79 25.01
C LEU A 245 -9.45 -3.89 25.63
N LEU A 246 -8.69 -4.64 24.82
CA LEU A 246 -7.74 -5.62 25.36
C LEU A 246 -6.55 -4.91 26.05
N THR A 247 -6.17 -3.71 25.60
CA THR A 247 -5.22 -2.85 26.33
C THR A 247 -5.81 -2.42 27.66
N LEU A 248 -7.11 -2.09 27.68
CA LEU A 248 -7.81 -1.73 28.92
C LEU A 248 -7.95 -2.93 29.87
N LEU A 249 -8.02 -4.17 29.36
CA LEU A 249 -8.09 -5.38 30.17
C LEU A 249 -6.87 -5.53 31.09
N SER A 250 -5.72 -4.97 30.71
CA SER A 250 -4.53 -5.01 31.56
C SER A 250 -4.70 -4.24 32.87
N ILE A 251 -5.71 -3.37 33.03
CA ILE A 251 -5.96 -2.64 34.29
C ILE A 251 -6.27 -3.59 35.46
N TRP A 252 -6.83 -4.76 35.17
CA TRP A 252 -7.14 -5.76 36.19
C TRP A 252 -5.88 -6.33 36.84
N TRP A 253 -4.75 -6.30 36.16
CA TRP A 253 -3.45 -6.77 36.66
C TRP A 253 -2.96 -5.96 37.87
N PRO A 254 -2.73 -4.62 37.80
CA PRO A 254 -2.33 -3.85 38.98
C PRO A 254 -3.44 -3.78 40.05
N VAL A 255 -4.72 -3.91 39.66
CA VAL A 255 -5.82 -4.00 40.64
C VAL A 255 -5.72 -5.29 41.47
N GLY A 256 -5.34 -6.42 40.86
CA GLY A 256 -5.05 -7.67 41.58
C GLY A 256 -3.91 -7.53 42.59
N GLN A 257 -2.83 -6.87 42.19
CA GLN A 257 -1.72 -6.55 43.10
C GLN A 257 -2.15 -5.63 44.23
N LEU A 258 -2.91 -4.57 43.95
CA LEU A 258 -3.43 -3.66 44.96
C LEU A 258 -4.28 -4.37 46.00
N VAL A 259 -5.22 -5.22 45.57
CA VAL A 259 -6.08 -5.98 46.50
C VAL A 259 -5.25 -6.94 47.34
N SER A 260 -4.30 -7.67 46.74
CA SER A 260 -3.36 -8.51 47.50
C SER A 260 -2.60 -7.70 48.56
N SER A 261 -2.04 -6.54 48.19
CA SER A 261 -1.27 -5.68 49.09
C SER A 261 -2.10 -5.15 50.26
N LEU A 262 -3.35 -4.73 50.01
CA LEU A 262 -4.26 -4.23 51.05
C LEU A 262 -4.67 -5.32 52.04
N ILE A 263 -4.97 -6.53 51.53
CA ILE A 263 -5.32 -7.68 52.38
C ILE A 263 -4.08 -8.11 53.18
N ALA A 264 -2.89 -8.11 52.58
CA ALA A 264 -1.64 -8.41 53.26
C ALA A 264 -1.38 -7.43 54.42
N TRP A 265 -1.55 -6.12 54.18
CA TRP A 265 -1.43 -5.09 55.20
C TRP A 265 -2.46 -5.24 56.33
N GLY A 266 -3.68 -5.69 56.01
CA GLY A 266 -4.74 -5.92 56.99
C GLY A 266 -4.54 -7.14 57.87
N PHE A 267 -3.97 -8.24 57.35
CA PHE A 267 -3.86 -9.51 58.08
C PHE A 267 -2.46 -9.78 58.66
N ILE A 268 -1.39 -9.62 57.88
CA ILE A 268 -0.04 -10.09 58.28
C ILE A 268 0.48 -9.35 59.53
N PRO A 269 0.37 -8.02 59.66
CA PRO A 269 0.84 -7.30 60.84
C PRO A 269 -0.09 -7.37 62.06
N ASN A 270 -1.39 -7.66 61.87
CA ASN A 270 -2.42 -7.54 62.91
C ASN A 270 -2.73 -8.85 63.64
N TYR A 271 -2.31 -9.99 63.08
CA TYR A 271 -2.52 -11.32 63.66
C TYR A 271 -1.18 -11.98 63.99
N SER A 272 -1.20 -13.06 64.78
CA SER A 272 0.02 -13.82 65.08
C SER A 272 0.62 -14.42 63.81
N THR A 273 1.95 -14.62 63.77
CA THR A 273 2.66 -15.19 62.62
C THR A 273 1.98 -16.45 62.07
N TYR A 274 1.48 -17.32 62.95
CA TYR A 274 0.78 -18.55 62.58
C TYR A 274 -0.56 -18.31 61.85
N TRP A 275 -1.37 -17.36 62.30
CA TRP A 275 -2.70 -17.11 61.73
C TRP A 275 -2.72 -16.03 60.64
N GLY A 276 -1.77 -15.09 60.66
CA GLY A 276 -1.73 -13.93 59.76
C GLY A 276 -1.64 -14.32 58.29
N TRP A 277 -0.64 -15.12 57.90
CA TRP A 277 -0.52 -15.55 56.50
C TRP A 277 -1.60 -16.57 56.11
N ARG A 278 -2.09 -17.39 57.06
CA ARG A 278 -3.18 -18.35 56.79
C ARG A 278 -4.48 -17.65 56.46
N TYR A 279 -4.91 -16.68 57.26
CA TYR A 279 -6.10 -15.87 56.96
C TYR A 279 -5.94 -15.06 55.69
N PHE A 280 -4.74 -14.54 55.43
CA PHE A 280 -4.43 -13.89 54.16
C PHE A 280 -4.65 -14.82 52.96
N VAL A 281 -4.02 -16.00 52.94
CA VAL A 281 -4.13 -16.98 51.84
C VAL A 281 -5.55 -17.53 51.71
N LEU A 282 -6.24 -17.81 52.82
CA LEU A 282 -7.65 -18.22 52.82
C LEU A 282 -8.54 -17.15 52.20
N THR A 283 -8.27 -15.88 52.48
CA THR A 283 -9.02 -14.75 51.89
C THR A 283 -8.76 -14.66 50.39
N LEU A 284 -7.50 -14.80 49.94
CA LEU A 284 -7.18 -14.83 48.50
C LEU A 284 -7.85 -16.01 47.78
N GLY A 285 -7.85 -17.19 48.40
CA GLY A 285 -8.56 -18.38 47.95
C GLY A 285 -10.06 -18.15 47.83
N ALA A 286 -10.68 -17.56 48.86
CA ALA A 286 -12.11 -17.26 48.89
C ALA A 286 -12.51 -16.24 47.82
N ILE A 287 -11.72 -15.18 47.61
CA ILE A 287 -11.95 -14.20 46.53
C ILE A 287 -11.84 -14.88 45.17
N THR A 288 -10.82 -15.72 44.97
CA THR A 288 -10.62 -16.47 43.71
C THR A 288 -11.78 -17.43 43.44
N PHE A 289 -12.25 -18.13 44.47
CA PHE A 289 -13.38 -19.03 44.37
C PHE A 289 -14.71 -18.28 44.14
N ALA A 290 -14.89 -17.12 44.76
CA ALA A 290 -16.04 -16.25 44.49
C ALA A 290 -16.04 -15.75 43.03
N MET A 291 -14.89 -15.40 42.47
CA MET A 291 -14.76 -15.07 41.05
C MET A 291 -15.15 -16.24 40.15
N PHE A 292 -14.80 -17.48 40.51
CA PHE A 292 -15.29 -18.67 39.82
C PHE A 292 -16.82 -18.80 39.89
N ILE A 293 -17.43 -18.63 41.07
CA ILE A 293 -18.90 -18.66 41.23
C ILE A 293 -19.55 -17.60 40.34
N CYS A 294 -18.98 -16.39 40.29
CA CYS A 294 -19.45 -15.33 39.40
C CYS A 294 -19.35 -15.71 37.92
N ARG A 295 -18.21 -16.27 37.48
CA ARG A 295 -18.03 -16.76 36.10
C ARG A 295 -19.02 -17.86 35.74
N PHE A 296 -19.32 -18.75 36.67
CA PHE A 296 -20.09 -19.96 36.40
C PHE A 296 -21.61 -19.77 36.53
N PHE A 297 -22.08 -18.97 37.50
CA PHE A 297 -23.50 -18.84 37.82
C PHE A 297 -24.13 -17.48 37.49
N LEU A 298 -23.35 -16.39 37.44
CA LEU A 298 -23.89 -15.04 37.23
C LEU A 298 -23.88 -14.59 35.77
N PHE A 299 -23.25 -15.36 34.90
CA PHE A 299 -23.15 -15.05 33.48
C PHE A 299 -23.21 -16.33 32.66
N HIS A 300 -24.09 -16.32 31.65
CA HIS A 300 -24.16 -17.41 30.70
C HIS A 300 -23.17 -17.17 29.57
N MET A 301 -22.08 -17.92 29.57
CA MET A 301 -21.06 -17.80 28.55
C MET A 301 -21.34 -18.77 27.41
N PHE A 302 -21.51 -18.22 26.21
CA PHE A 302 -21.57 -19.03 24.99
C PHE A 302 -20.20 -19.63 24.68
N GLU A 303 -20.19 -20.80 24.05
CA GLU A 303 -18.96 -21.37 23.50
C GLU A 303 -18.48 -20.55 22.29
N SER A 304 -17.18 -20.57 22.01
CA SER A 304 -16.62 -19.82 20.89
C SER A 304 -17.22 -20.26 19.53
N PRO A 305 -17.76 -19.32 18.73
CA PRO A 305 -18.24 -19.63 17.38
C PRO A 305 -17.17 -20.26 16.49
N LYS A 306 -15.90 -19.88 16.66
CA LYS A 306 -14.76 -20.43 15.90
C LYS A 306 -14.44 -21.86 16.34
N PHE A 307 -14.50 -22.14 17.64
CA PHE A 307 -14.36 -23.51 18.14
C PHE A 307 -15.49 -24.41 17.64
N LEU A 308 -16.74 -23.94 17.66
CA LEU A 308 -17.87 -24.71 17.14
C LEU A 308 -17.73 -24.99 15.65
N LEU A 309 -17.30 -24.00 14.85
CA LEU A 309 -16.98 -24.20 13.44
C LEU A 309 -15.86 -25.23 13.21
N SER A 310 -14.79 -25.22 14.01
CA SER A 310 -13.69 -26.18 13.83
C SER A 310 -14.08 -27.62 14.20
N GLN A 311 -15.11 -27.78 15.03
CA GLN A 311 -15.73 -29.08 15.34
C GLN A 311 -16.83 -29.49 14.35
N GLY A 312 -17.10 -28.68 13.31
CA GLY A 312 -18.17 -28.91 12.34
C GLY A 312 -19.58 -28.64 12.86
N ARG A 313 -19.72 -28.02 14.05
CA ARG A 313 -21.01 -27.67 14.69
C ARG A 313 -21.49 -26.30 14.20
N GLN A 314 -21.75 -26.17 12.90
CA GLN A 314 -22.07 -24.89 12.26
C GLN A 314 -23.39 -24.28 12.77
N ALA A 315 -24.45 -25.08 12.92
CA ALA A 315 -25.75 -24.62 13.40
C ALA A 315 -25.65 -23.94 14.77
N GLU A 316 -24.87 -24.53 15.67
CA GLU A 316 -24.63 -23.96 16.99
C GLU A 316 -23.78 -22.68 16.95
N ALA A 317 -22.82 -22.58 16.03
CA ALA A 317 -22.06 -21.35 15.83
C ALA A 317 -22.97 -20.18 15.40
N VAL A 318 -23.96 -20.44 14.54
CA VAL A 318 -24.99 -19.47 14.17
C VAL A 318 -25.88 -19.14 15.37
N ALA A 319 -26.35 -20.15 16.11
CA ALA A 319 -27.16 -19.94 17.31
C ALA A 319 -26.45 -19.09 18.37
N VAL A 320 -25.13 -19.24 18.54
CA VAL A 320 -24.33 -18.38 19.44
C VAL A 320 -24.34 -16.93 18.98
N VAL A 321 -24.17 -16.65 17.67
CA VAL A 321 -24.21 -15.27 17.14
C VAL A 321 -25.60 -14.65 17.32
N HIS A 322 -26.66 -15.43 17.13
CA HIS A 322 -28.04 -15.02 17.41
C HIS A 322 -28.24 -14.73 18.91
N GLY A 323 -27.70 -15.58 19.78
CA GLY A 323 -27.72 -15.38 21.23
C GLY A 323 -27.03 -14.08 21.65
N ILE A 324 -25.84 -13.79 21.10
CA ILE A 324 -25.11 -12.54 21.36
C ILE A 324 -25.95 -11.33 20.92
N ALA A 325 -26.53 -11.38 19.72
CA ALA A 325 -27.36 -10.30 19.21
C ALA A 325 -28.63 -10.09 20.08
N TYR A 326 -29.27 -11.18 20.52
CA TYR A 326 -30.40 -11.14 21.46
C TYR A 326 -30.02 -10.46 22.78
N PHE A 327 -28.90 -10.86 23.39
CA PHE A 327 -28.41 -10.27 24.64
C PHE A 327 -28.05 -8.79 24.52
N ASN A 328 -27.58 -8.39 23.34
CA ASN A 328 -27.23 -7.00 23.05
C ASN A 328 -28.41 -6.15 22.61
N GLY A 329 -29.58 -6.75 22.32
CA GLY A 329 -30.72 -6.07 21.71
C GLY A 329 -30.45 -5.61 20.27
N SER A 330 -29.50 -6.25 19.58
CA SER A 330 -29.16 -5.99 18.18
C SER A 330 -29.79 -7.05 17.26
N LYS A 331 -29.61 -6.87 15.96
CA LYS A 331 -30.03 -7.84 14.93
C LYS A 331 -28.81 -8.46 14.25
N THR A 332 -28.96 -9.63 13.65
CA THR A 332 -27.94 -10.29 12.83
C THR A 332 -28.53 -10.78 11.51
N TRP A 333 -27.71 -10.84 10.47
CA TRP A 333 -28.06 -11.39 9.16
C TRP A 333 -27.52 -12.81 8.95
N LEU A 334 -26.75 -13.32 9.90
CA LEU A 334 -26.05 -14.60 9.76
C LEU A 334 -27.06 -15.77 9.80
N THR A 335 -27.08 -16.57 8.75
CA THR A 335 -27.80 -17.85 8.67
C THR A 335 -26.86 -18.97 8.22
N GLU A 336 -27.28 -20.22 8.38
CA GLU A 336 -26.56 -21.37 7.85
C GLU A 336 -26.42 -21.30 6.32
N ASP A 337 -27.46 -20.82 5.63
CA ASP A 337 -27.45 -20.67 4.17
C ASP A 337 -26.36 -19.70 3.70
N VAL A 338 -26.17 -18.57 4.41
CA VAL A 338 -25.11 -17.61 4.07
C VAL A 338 -23.72 -18.20 4.30
N LEU A 339 -23.53 -18.98 5.38
CA LEU A 339 -22.27 -19.69 5.63
C LEU A 339 -21.99 -20.78 4.58
N ASN A 340 -23.03 -21.52 4.16
CA ASN A 340 -22.93 -22.55 3.15
C ASN A 340 -22.67 -21.96 1.76
N ALA A 341 -23.29 -20.85 1.42
CA ALA A 341 -23.09 -20.19 0.14
C ALA A 341 -21.66 -19.65 -0.04
N ILE A 342 -20.96 -19.28 1.04
CA ILE A 342 -19.58 -18.76 0.98
C ILE A 342 -18.55 -19.87 1.19
N GLY A 343 -18.80 -20.81 2.10
CA GLY A 343 -17.85 -21.85 2.51
C GLY A 343 -18.15 -23.27 2.04
N GLY A 344 -19.24 -23.53 1.32
CA GLY A 344 -19.69 -24.87 0.88
C GLY A 344 -20.59 -25.59 1.89
N HIS A 345 -21.43 -26.51 1.39
CA HIS A 345 -22.33 -27.33 2.21
C HIS A 345 -21.56 -28.37 3.03
N PRO A 346 -21.99 -28.68 4.28
CA PRO A 346 -21.32 -29.66 5.13
C PRO A 346 -21.23 -31.07 4.52
N ASP A 347 -22.18 -31.45 3.67
CA ASP A 347 -22.27 -32.78 3.07
C ASP A 347 -21.36 -32.98 1.84
N ASP A 348 -20.93 -31.89 1.19
CA ASP A 348 -20.05 -31.93 0.00
C ASP A 348 -18.55 -31.84 0.35
N VAL A 349 -18.21 -31.46 1.59
CA VAL A 349 -16.83 -31.29 2.07
C VAL A 349 -16.46 -32.49 2.95
N VAL A 350 -15.98 -33.56 2.30
CA VAL A 350 -15.73 -34.87 2.96
C VAL A 350 -14.47 -34.91 3.86
N ASP A 351 -13.70 -33.83 4.05
CA ASP A 351 -12.42 -33.92 4.80
C ASP A 351 -12.07 -32.67 5.63
N ASP A 352 -12.88 -32.30 6.63
CA ASP A 352 -12.49 -31.19 7.54
C ASP A 352 -12.97 -31.34 9.00
N LYS A 353 -13.15 -32.57 9.51
CA LYS A 353 -13.08 -32.79 10.97
C LYS A 353 -11.62 -32.94 11.34
N LEU A 354 -10.99 -31.88 11.84
CA LEU A 354 -9.64 -31.99 12.40
C LEU A 354 -9.67 -32.94 13.59
N THR A 355 -9.03 -34.10 13.46
CA THR A 355 -8.91 -35.05 14.58
C THR A 355 -8.09 -34.42 15.71
N THR A 356 -8.32 -34.84 16.96
CA THR A 356 -7.55 -34.35 18.12
C THR A 356 -6.04 -34.53 17.91
N ALA A 357 -5.63 -35.59 17.20
CA ALA A 357 -4.25 -35.84 16.83
C ALA A 357 -3.72 -34.84 15.77
N GLU A 358 -4.54 -34.43 14.79
CA GLU A 358 -4.19 -33.40 13.80
C GLU A 358 -4.21 -31.99 14.37
N VAL A 359 -5.09 -31.68 15.34
CA VAL A 359 -5.07 -30.40 16.07
C VAL A 359 -3.78 -30.29 16.89
N ILE A 360 -3.44 -31.34 17.64
CA ILE A 360 -2.17 -31.43 18.38
C ILE A 360 -0.98 -31.39 17.41
N GLY A 361 -1.05 -32.14 16.31
CA GLY A 361 -0.04 -32.17 15.25
C GLY A 361 0.18 -30.81 14.58
N ARG A 362 -0.89 -30.07 14.28
CA ARG A 362 -0.84 -28.70 13.72
C ARG A 362 -0.26 -27.71 14.73
N GLN A 363 -0.60 -27.82 16.02
CA GLN A 363 -0.06 -26.95 17.08
C GLN A 363 1.42 -27.26 17.37
N LEU A 364 1.82 -28.53 17.38
CA LEU A 364 3.23 -28.93 17.48
C LEU A 364 4.01 -28.56 16.21
N ASN A 365 3.40 -28.62 15.03
CA ASN A 365 3.96 -28.10 13.79
C ASN A 365 4.08 -26.56 13.77
N LYS A 366 3.43 -25.82 14.68
CA LYS A 366 3.76 -24.40 14.88
C LYS A 366 5.16 -24.21 15.48
N PHE A 367 5.65 -25.22 16.20
CA PHE A 367 7.03 -25.31 16.71
C PHE A 367 7.96 -26.09 15.75
N SER A 368 7.54 -26.33 14.49
CA SER A 368 8.41 -26.90 13.45
C SER A 368 9.53 -25.92 13.07
N GLY A 369 10.72 -26.46 12.83
CA GLY A 369 11.87 -25.71 12.31
C GLY A 369 11.59 -24.98 10.99
N GLU A 370 10.58 -25.40 10.23
CA GLU A 370 10.14 -24.73 8.99
C GLU A 370 9.46 -23.38 9.24
N ARG A 371 8.89 -23.13 10.43
CA ARG A 371 8.31 -21.82 10.80
C ARG A 371 9.28 -20.94 11.58
N ILE A 372 10.19 -21.55 12.33
CA ILE A 372 11.22 -20.82 13.08
C ILE A 372 12.37 -20.41 12.16
N GLY A 373 12.75 -21.24 11.19
CA GLY A 373 13.81 -20.95 10.20
C GLY A 373 13.63 -19.62 9.47
N PRO A 374 12.42 -19.30 8.96
CA PRO A 374 12.10 -18.00 8.38
C PRO A 374 12.37 -16.80 9.31
N LEU A 375 12.24 -16.94 10.65
CA LEU A 375 12.50 -15.87 11.61
C LEU A 375 13.99 -15.51 11.75
N PHE A 376 14.87 -16.34 11.20
CA PHE A 376 16.32 -16.12 11.14
C PHE A 376 16.82 -16.02 9.70
N ASN A 377 15.91 -15.84 8.73
CA ASN A 377 16.24 -15.74 7.31
C ASN A 377 16.78 -14.33 6.99
N GLY A 378 18.06 -14.14 7.28
CA GLY A 378 18.79 -12.87 7.12
C GLY A 378 19.19 -12.22 8.45
N TRP A 379 20.29 -11.47 8.43
CA TRP A 379 20.88 -10.85 9.63
C TRP A 379 19.94 -9.89 10.35
N LYS A 380 19.21 -9.02 9.63
CA LYS A 380 18.27 -8.06 10.23
C LYS A 380 17.10 -8.75 10.94
N LEU A 381 16.54 -9.79 10.33
CA LEU A 381 15.40 -10.52 10.91
C LEU A 381 15.85 -11.38 12.08
N GLY A 382 16.99 -12.10 11.95
CA GLY A 382 17.59 -12.83 13.06
C GLY A 382 17.97 -11.92 14.24
N LEU A 383 18.53 -10.74 13.97
CA LEU A 383 18.81 -9.72 15.00
C LEU A 383 17.52 -9.20 15.63
N THR A 384 16.47 -8.92 14.85
CA THR A 384 15.19 -8.44 15.37
C THR A 384 14.51 -9.48 16.25
N THR A 385 14.46 -10.73 15.78
CA THR A 385 13.93 -11.88 16.56
C THR A 385 14.74 -12.07 17.83
N GLY A 386 16.08 -12.03 17.73
CA GLY A 386 16.98 -12.11 18.89
C GLY A 386 16.79 -10.97 19.88
N CYS A 387 16.68 -9.73 19.41
CA CYS A 387 16.40 -8.56 20.24
C CYS A 387 15.03 -8.65 20.91
N LEU A 388 13.99 -9.09 20.20
CA LEU A 388 12.67 -9.30 20.78
C LEU A 388 12.72 -10.36 21.88
N TRP A 389 13.30 -11.53 21.60
CA TRP A 389 13.44 -12.59 22.60
C TRP A 389 14.26 -12.12 23.80
N PHE A 390 15.34 -11.38 23.56
CA PHE A 390 16.15 -10.77 24.61
C PHE A 390 15.33 -9.80 25.46
N ILE A 391 14.60 -8.87 24.85
CA ILE A 391 13.72 -7.92 25.55
C ILE A 391 12.66 -8.67 26.37
N TRP A 392 12.00 -9.68 25.77
CA TRP A 392 11.00 -10.49 26.46
C TRP A 392 11.59 -11.23 27.67
N THR A 393 12.80 -11.76 27.52
CA THR A 393 13.54 -12.44 28.58
C THR A 393 13.95 -11.45 29.67
N CYS A 394 14.49 -10.28 29.32
CA CYS A 394 14.88 -9.24 30.28
C CYS A 394 13.69 -8.70 31.06
N ILE A 395 12.56 -8.43 30.41
CA ILE A 395 11.33 -8.00 31.10
C ILE A 395 10.80 -9.12 32.00
N GLY A 396 10.76 -10.35 31.49
CA GLY A 396 10.32 -11.54 32.23
C GLY A 396 11.21 -11.85 33.45
N MET A 397 12.48 -11.48 33.42
CA MET A 397 13.36 -11.57 34.60
C MET A 397 13.19 -10.37 35.53
N GLY A 398 13.19 -9.15 35.00
CA GLY A 398 13.23 -7.92 35.81
C GLY A 398 11.99 -7.70 36.66
N TYR A 399 10.80 -7.89 36.10
CA TYR A 399 9.55 -7.59 36.80
C TYR A 399 9.27 -8.54 37.98
N PRO A 400 9.31 -9.89 37.80
CA PRO A 400 9.12 -10.80 38.92
C PRO A 400 10.22 -10.64 39.97
N LEU A 401 11.47 -10.42 39.54
CA LEU A 401 12.59 -10.25 40.46
C LEU A 401 12.41 -9.01 41.34
N PHE A 402 12.00 -7.87 40.76
CA PHE A 402 11.75 -6.67 41.55
C PHE A 402 10.54 -6.84 42.46
N ASN A 403 9.36 -7.15 41.90
CA ASN A 403 8.11 -7.17 42.66
C ASN A 403 8.05 -8.29 43.72
N ALA A 404 8.59 -9.48 43.44
CA ALA A 404 8.56 -10.59 44.40
C ALA A 404 9.49 -10.36 45.60
N PHE A 405 10.56 -9.58 45.43
CA PHE A 405 11.53 -9.30 46.49
C PHE A 405 11.41 -7.91 47.11
N LEU A 406 10.56 -7.04 46.54
CA LEU A 406 10.35 -5.68 47.04
C LEU A 406 9.95 -5.63 48.53
N PRO A 407 9.00 -6.47 49.04
CA PRO A 407 8.66 -6.47 50.46
C PRO A 407 9.84 -6.84 51.37
N GLN A 408 10.69 -7.76 50.94
CA GLN A 408 11.90 -8.13 51.69
C GLN A 408 12.93 -7.00 51.69
N TYR A 409 13.11 -6.32 50.55
CA TYR A 409 14.01 -5.16 50.46
C TYR A 409 13.54 -4.01 51.36
N LEU A 410 12.24 -3.68 51.32
CA LEU A 410 11.61 -2.67 52.17
C LEU A 410 11.61 -3.04 53.67
N SER A 411 11.81 -4.30 54.03
CA SER A 411 11.96 -4.71 55.44
C SER A 411 13.37 -4.48 55.99
N GLN A 412 14.38 -4.26 55.13
CA GLN A 412 15.81 -4.18 55.48
C GLN A 412 16.45 -2.82 55.14
N VAL A 413 15.65 -1.76 55.00
CA VAL A 413 16.11 -0.43 54.59
C VAL A 413 17.20 0.09 55.53
N GLY A 414 18.38 0.39 54.98
CA GLY A 414 19.52 0.91 55.75
C GLY A 414 20.12 -0.07 56.77
N GLY A 415 19.83 -1.37 56.68
CA GLY A 415 20.28 -2.36 57.66
C GLY A 415 19.49 -2.33 58.98
N GLN A 416 18.40 -1.57 59.05
CA GLN A 416 17.48 -1.55 60.20
C GLN A 416 16.19 -2.29 59.86
N SER A 417 15.67 -3.07 60.81
CA SER A 417 14.39 -3.78 60.67
C SER A 417 13.24 -2.79 60.76
N VAL A 418 12.56 -2.54 59.64
CA VAL A 418 11.37 -1.69 59.58
C VAL A 418 10.15 -2.47 60.10
N PRO A 419 9.19 -1.85 60.82
CA PRO A 419 7.98 -2.55 61.26
C PRO A 419 7.19 -3.13 60.08
N GLN A 420 6.72 -4.39 60.20
CA GLN A 420 6.01 -5.09 59.12
C GLN A 420 4.81 -4.29 58.56
N SER A 421 4.07 -3.58 59.42
CA SER A 421 2.94 -2.73 58.98
C SER A 421 3.38 -1.60 58.03
N VAL A 422 4.55 -1.01 58.25
CA VAL A 422 5.10 0.05 57.40
C VAL A 422 5.52 -0.51 56.04
N THR A 423 6.16 -1.69 56.03
CA THR A 423 6.55 -2.39 54.79
C THR A 423 5.34 -2.70 53.90
N TYR A 424 4.26 -3.26 54.45
CA TYR A 424 3.06 -3.56 53.66
C TYR A 424 2.24 -2.32 53.29
N ARG A 425 2.23 -1.28 54.12
CA ARG A 425 1.65 0.04 53.80
C ARG A 425 2.32 0.63 52.56
N ASP A 426 3.66 0.71 52.56
CA ASP A 426 4.42 1.31 51.47
C ASP A 426 4.23 0.53 50.17
N TYR A 427 4.15 -0.79 50.27
CA TYR A 427 3.84 -1.66 49.16
C TYR A 427 2.41 -1.44 48.59
N ALA A 428 1.43 -1.21 49.47
CA ALA A 428 0.07 -0.83 49.06
C ALA A 428 0.04 0.55 48.37
N ILE A 429 0.78 1.54 48.88
CA ILE A 429 0.90 2.88 48.27
C ILE A 429 1.48 2.75 46.85
N THR A 430 2.58 2.02 46.69
CA THR A 430 3.18 1.76 45.37
C THR A 430 2.21 1.08 44.40
N SER A 431 1.38 0.15 44.90
CA SER A 431 0.36 -0.53 44.10
C SER A 431 -0.76 0.43 43.66
N VAL A 432 -1.21 1.36 44.52
CA VAL A 432 -2.23 2.38 44.20
C VAL A 432 -1.73 3.29 43.07
N VAL A 433 -0.48 3.73 43.16
CA VAL A 433 0.13 4.63 42.16
C VAL A 433 0.33 3.91 40.82
N GLY A 434 0.48 2.58 40.82
CA GLY A 434 0.60 1.78 39.61
C GLY A 434 -0.68 1.70 38.75
N VAL A 435 -1.86 1.69 39.37
CA VAL A 435 -3.16 1.46 38.66
C VAL A 435 -3.43 2.49 37.55
N PRO A 436 -3.27 3.81 37.77
CA PRO A 436 -3.48 4.81 36.71
C PRO A 436 -2.56 4.63 35.49
N GLY A 437 -1.40 3.96 35.65
CA GLY A 437 -0.46 3.71 34.56
C GLY A 437 -1.08 2.91 33.41
N SER A 438 -1.88 1.89 33.70
CA SER A 438 -2.55 1.11 32.64
C SER A 438 -3.61 1.91 31.89
N ALA A 439 -4.35 2.80 32.58
CA ALA A 439 -5.31 3.69 31.95
C ALA A 439 -4.63 4.71 31.03
N LEU A 440 -3.52 5.29 31.49
CA LEU A 440 -2.72 6.22 30.68
C LEU A 440 -2.17 5.54 29.43
N ALA A 441 -1.71 4.29 29.52
CA ALA A 441 -1.24 3.54 28.36
C ALA A 441 -2.33 3.35 27.30
N CYS A 442 -3.58 3.09 27.70
CA CYS A 442 -4.71 3.00 26.77
C CYS A 442 -4.92 4.30 25.98
N TYR A 443 -4.63 5.44 26.59
CA TYR A 443 -4.68 6.74 25.93
C TYR A 443 -3.44 6.98 25.05
N THR A 444 -2.23 6.81 25.59
CA THR A 444 -0.97 7.16 24.89
C THR A 444 -0.67 6.27 23.69
N VAL A 445 -1.13 5.02 23.71
CA VAL A 445 -0.99 4.09 22.58
C VAL A 445 -1.74 4.58 21.32
N ASN A 446 -2.79 5.39 21.49
CA ASN A 446 -3.59 5.93 20.38
C ASN A 446 -3.08 7.28 19.83
N ILE A 447 -2.00 7.83 20.36
CA ILE A 447 -1.44 9.13 19.91
C ILE A 447 -0.72 8.95 18.56
N LYS A 448 -1.17 9.67 17.52
CA LYS A 448 -0.77 9.54 16.09
C LYS A 448 0.73 9.52 15.79
N TYR A 449 1.57 10.18 16.59
CA TYR A 449 3.02 10.29 16.36
C TYR A 449 3.85 9.56 17.41
N PHE A 450 3.25 9.22 18.55
CA PHE A 450 3.92 8.57 19.67
C PHE A 450 3.66 7.07 19.67
N GLY A 451 2.38 6.69 19.51
CA GLY A 451 1.91 5.33 19.31
C GLY A 451 2.37 4.34 20.40
N ARG A 452 2.17 3.05 20.09
CA ARG A 452 2.60 1.94 20.93
C ARG A 452 4.12 1.89 21.14
N LYS A 453 4.91 2.13 20.09
CA LYS A 453 6.38 2.06 20.14
C LYS A 453 6.96 3.13 21.06
N GLY A 454 6.51 4.38 20.92
CA GLY A 454 6.93 5.49 21.78
C GLY A 454 6.53 5.26 23.22
N THR A 455 5.28 4.87 23.46
CA THR A 455 4.77 4.56 24.82
C THR A 455 5.60 3.47 25.51
N MET A 456 5.89 2.37 24.80
CA MET A 456 6.67 1.27 25.35
C MET A 456 8.12 1.69 25.63
N ALA A 457 8.80 2.31 24.65
CA ALA A 457 10.19 2.72 24.79
C ALA A 457 10.39 3.74 25.92
N SER A 458 9.52 4.75 26.00
CA SER A 458 9.59 5.76 27.07
C SER A 458 9.31 5.16 28.44
N ALA A 459 8.30 4.29 28.55
CA ALA A 459 7.93 3.67 29.81
C ALA A 459 9.01 2.71 30.31
N THR A 460 9.61 1.90 29.43
CA THR A 460 10.74 1.01 29.79
C THR A 460 11.97 1.81 30.22
N LEU A 461 12.32 2.88 29.50
CA LEU A 461 13.46 3.73 29.86
C LEU A 461 13.25 4.39 31.23
N LEU A 462 12.07 4.99 31.46
CA LEU A 462 11.75 5.64 32.72
C LEU A 462 11.70 4.62 33.87
N SER A 463 11.14 3.43 33.66
CA SER A 463 11.16 2.36 34.67
C SER A 463 12.60 1.99 35.05
N GLY A 464 13.49 1.85 34.06
CA GLY A 464 14.92 1.60 34.32
C GLY A 464 15.62 2.72 35.09
N ILE A 465 15.32 3.99 34.78
CA ILE A 465 15.86 5.15 35.50
C ILE A 465 15.40 5.13 36.96
N PHE A 466 14.10 4.91 37.21
CA PHE A 466 13.57 4.88 38.57
C PHE A 466 14.05 3.67 39.38
N LEU A 467 14.29 2.51 38.75
CA LEU A 467 14.98 1.38 39.39
C LEU A 467 16.41 1.74 39.82
N ILE A 468 17.18 2.45 38.99
CA ILE A 468 18.53 2.90 39.37
C ILE A 468 18.45 3.90 40.53
N LEU A 469 17.52 4.87 40.45
CA LEU A 469 17.34 5.85 41.52
C LEU A 469 16.92 5.19 42.83
N PHE A 470 16.03 4.19 42.79
CA PHE A 470 15.61 3.42 43.95
C PHE A 470 16.79 2.82 44.73
N THR A 471 17.82 2.31 44.03
CA THR A 471 19.02 1.74 44.69
C THR A 471 19.92 2.78 45.37
N ARG A 472 19.80 4.07 45.05
CA ARG A 472 20.64 5.15 45.62
C ARG A 472 20.10 5.74 46.91
N GLY A 473 18.80 5.64 47.14
CA GLY A 473 18.17 6.23 48.33
C GLY A 473 18.31 5.36 49.56
N GLN A 474 18.67 5.97 50.69
CA GLN A 474 18.70 5.29 51.99
C GLN A 474 17.55 5.72 52.93
N THR A 475 16.68 6.64 52.51
CA THR A 475 15.54 7.11 53.31
C THR A 475 14.23 6.45 52.87
N GLU A 476 13.38 6.12 53.85
CA GLU A 476 12.08 5.45 53.65
C GLU A 476 11.21 6.20 52.63
N GLY A 477 11.03 7.52 52.79
CA GLY A 477 10.20 8.34 51.88
C GLY A 477 10.77 8.46 50.46
N TYR A 478 12.09 8.33 50.28
CA TYR A 478 12.69 8.37 48.94
C TYR A 478 12.50 7.03 48.22
N GLN A 479 12.75 5.90 48.89
CA GLN A 479 12.50 4.56 48.33
C GLN A 479 11.00 4.37 48.03
N LEU A 480 10.18 4.80 48.98
CA LEU A 480 8.88 5.45 48.82
C LEU A 480 8.50 5.86 47.39
N ALA A 481 8.87 7.09 47.10
CA ALA A 481 8.58 7.80 45.87
C ALA A 481 9.18 7.11 44.63
N MET A 482 10.40 6.58 44.71
CA MET A 482 11.05 5.94 43.56
C MET A 482 10.34 4.63 43.17
N SER A 483 9.93 3.81 44.14
CA SER A 483 9.17 2.58 43.86
C SER A 483 7.76 2.87 43.33
N SER A 484 7.11 3.93 43.81
CA SER A 484 5.82 4.39 43.27
C SER A 484 5.91 4.85 41.82
N MET A 485 6.95 5.62 41.48
CA MET A 485 7.20 6.06 40.10
C MET A 485 7.58 4.90 39.19
N GLU A 486 8.40 3.97 39.69
CA GLU A 486 8.72 2.72 39.00
C GLU A 486 7.45 1.93 38.67
N ALA A 487 6.59 1.70 39.65
CA ALA A 487 5.34 0.95 39.46
C ALA A 487 4.39 1.64 38.46
N PHE A 488 4.33 2.97 38.44
CA PHE A 488 3.54 3.73 37.46
C PHE A 488 4.01 3.48 36.03
N PHE A 489 5.30 3.67 35.75
CA PHE A 489 5.86 3.48 34.40
C PHE A 489 5.91 2.00 33.99
N GLN A 490 6.13 1.11 34.96
CA GLN A 490 6.12 -0.32 34.74
C GLN A 490 4.74 -0.80 34.27
N ASN A 491 3.66 -0.31 34.89
CA ASN A 491 2.29 -0.64 34.47
C ASN A 491 1.91 -0.04 33.10
N ILE A 492 2.48 1.11 32.72
CA ILE A 492 2.35 1.66 31.35
C ILE A 492 3.02 0.71 30.33
N MET A 493 4.24 0.26 30.64
CA MET A 493 4.98 -0.69 29.81
C MET A 493 4.19 -2.00 29.62
N TYR A 494 3.68 -2.59 30.70
CA TYR A 494 2.89 -3.83 30.64
C TYR A 494 1.60 -3.69 29.84
N ALA A 495 0.83 -2.61 30.05
CA ALA A 495 -0.39 -2.37 29.29
C ALA A 495 -0.13 -2.22 27.78
N SER A 496 0.92 -1.49 27.40
CA SER A 496 1.30 -1.30 25.99
C SER A 496 1.71 -2.59 25.26
N ARG A 497 2.09 -3.64 26.01
CA ARG A 497 2.52 -4.96 25.51
C ARG A 497 1.33 -5.81 25.06
N VAL A 498 0.20 -5.69 25.76
CA VAL A 498 -1.00 -6.51 25.60
C VAL A 498 -1.92 -5.99 24.48
N SER A 499 -1.73 -4.74 24.07
CA SER A 499 -2.52 -4.11 23.00
C SER A 499 -2.47 -4.95 21.70
N PRO A 500 -3.60 -5.56 21.27
CA PRO A 500 -3.69 -6.20 19.99
C PRO A 500 -3.66 -5.11 18.92
N ARG A 501 -3.19 -5.41 17.72
CA ARG A 501 -3.32 -4.49 16.58
C ARG A 501 -4.81 -4.19 16.39
N ALA A 502 -5.32 -3.10 16.94
CA ALA A 502 -6.60 -2.56 16.53
C ALA A 502 -6.43 -2.11 15.08
N HIS A 503 -7.05 -2.81 14.13
CA HIS A 503 -7.28 -2.30 12.78
C HIS A 503 -8.27 -1.12 12.86
N ARG A 504 -7.84 0.00 13.46
CA ARG A 504 -8.45 1.31 13.20
C ARG A 504 -7.80 1.84 11.94
N GLN A 505 -8.54 1.77 10.84
CA GLN A 505 -8.32 2.61 9.67
C GLN A 505 -8.34 4.06 10.17
N TRP A 506 -7.15 4.66 10.32
CA TRP A 506 -6.91 6.09 10.43
C TRP A 506 -5.59 6.31 9.70
N THR A 507 -5.67 6.60 8.40
CA THR A 507 -4.83 7.55 7.63
C THR A 507 -3.34 7.72 8.01
N ARG A 508 -2.68 6.67 8.50
CA ARG A 508 -1.23 6.49 8.55
C ARG A 508 -0.91 5.00 8.65
N ARG A 509 -0.47 4.46 7.51
CA ARG A 509 0.40 3.29 7.31
C ARG A 509 0.37 2.23 8.42
N SER A 510 -0.52 1.26 8.25
CA SER A 510 -0.54 0.02 9.03
C SER A 510 0.51 -0.95 8.48
N PHE A 511 1.61 -1.15 9.22
CA PHE A 511 2.42 -2.36 9.09
C PHE A 511 1.50 -3.58 9.28
N ALA A 512 1.68 -4.64 8.49
CA ALA A 512 0.81 -5.81 8.36
C ALA A 512 -0.47 -5.59 7.56
N SER A 513 -0.26 -5.36 6.26
CA SER A 513 -1.01 -6.09 5.23
C SER A 513 0.01 -6.54 4.18
N SER A 514 0.07 -7.85 3.96
CA SER A 514 0.92 -8.59 3.00
C SER A 514 2.44 -8.57 3.21
N THR A 515 3.11 -9.46 2.49
CA THR A 515 4.49 -9.45 2.01
C THR A 515 4.91 -8.15 1.26
N ARG A 516 4.30 -7.00 1.57
CA ARG A 516 4.66 -5.67 1.06
C ARG A 516 5.79 -5.09 1.89
N ARG A 517 6.91 -4.87 1.21
CA ARG A 517 8.14 -4.29 1.73
C ARG A 517 7.98 -2.78 1.86
N GLY A 518 7.67 -2.29 3.06
CA GLY A 518 7.84 -0.87 3.40
C GLY A 518 9.33 -0.54 3.42
N ILE A 519 9.90 -0.31 2.24
CA ILE A 519 11.31 -0.02 2.01
C ILE A 519 11.40 1.37 1.38
N ALA A 520 12.24 2.22 1.97
CA ALA A 520 12.65 3.46 1.32
C ALA A 520 13.59 3.12 0.17
N VAL A 521 13.47 3.81 -0.96
CA VAL A 521 14.29 3.55 -2.16
C VAL A 521 15.79 3.59 -1.87
N ALA A 522 16.22 4.51 -1.00
CA ALA A 522 17.61 4.59 -0.52
C ALA A 522 18.11 3.30 0.17
N GLU A 523 17.22 2.48 0.73
CA GLU A 523 17.54 1.22 1.41
C GLU A 523 17.38 -0.03 0.53
N MET A 524 16.92 0.13 -0.72
CA MET A 524 16.68 -1.00 -1.63
C MET A 524 17.99 -1.67 -2.07
N THR A 525 18.03 -2.99 -1.96
CA THR A 525 19.08 -3.85 -2.51
C THR A 525 18.77 -4.25 -3.96
N GLU A 526 19.75 -4.75 -4.71
CA GLU A 526 19.54 -5.29 -6.07
C GLU A 526 18.45 -6.37 -6.14
N ARG A 527 18.31 -7.16 -5.07
CA ARG A 527 17.23 -8.14 -4.95
C ARG A 527 15.85 -7.50 -4.82
N ASP A 528 15.78 -6.31 -4.23
CA ASP A 528 14.54 -5.59 -4.03
C ASP A 528 14.07 -4.94 -5.33
N PHE A 529 15.00 -4.33 -6.08
CA PHE A 529 14.76 -3.84 -7.44
C PHE A 529 14.27 -4.95 -8.38
N SER A 530 14.95 -6.10 -8.39
CA SER A 530 14.54 -7.26 -9.19
C SER A 530 13.25 -7.95 -8.71
N SER A 531 12.82 -7.73 -7.47
CA SER A 531 11.54 -8.28 -6.99
C SER A 531 10.34 -7.39 -7.30
N LEU A 532 10.57 -6.09 -7.52
CA LEU A 532 9.50 -5.14 -7.76
C LEU A 532 9.00 -5.26 -9.20
N ARG A 533 7.72 -5.58 -9.36
CA ARG A 533 7.09 -5.82 -10.66
C ARG A 533 5.75 -5.11 -10.77
N ILE A 534 5.44 -4.69 -11.99
CA ILE A 534 4.15 -4.10 -12.38
C ILE A 534 3.05 -5.17 -12.45
N ASP A 535 1.79 -4.74 -12.31
CA ASP A 535 0.63 -5.58 -12.63
C ASP A 535 0.30 -5.42 -14.12
N ARG A 536 0.65 -6.44 -14.91
CA ARG A 536 0.51 -6.39 -16.37
C ARG A 536 -0.95 -6.34 -16.78
N ASP A 537 -1.80 -7.10 -16.10
CA ASP A 537 -3.19 -7.24 -16.51
C ASP A 537 -3.94 -5.94 -16.20
N ARG A 538 -3.59 -5.26 -15.09
CA ARG A 538 -4.08 -3.91 -14.77
C ARG A 538 -3.60 -2.86 -15.77
N LEU A 539 -2.32 -2.88 -16.18
CA LEU A 539 -1.80 -1.99 -17.22
C LEU A 539 -2.57 -2.16 -18.53
N MET A 540 -2.79 -3.39 -18.97
CA MET A 540 -3.53 -3.67 -20.20
C MET A 540 -4.99 -3.25 -20.10
N GLN A 541 -5.61 -3.43 -18.92
CA GLN A 541 -6.95 -2.94 -18.65
C GLN A 541 -7.04 -1.42 -18.77
N ASP A 542 -6.08 -0.66 -18.23
CA ASP A 542 -6.04 0.80 -18.37
C ASP A 542 -5.87 1.21 -19.84
N ILE A 543 -4.92 0.61 -20.57
CA ILE A 543 -4.72 0.91 -22.00
C ILE A 543 -6.00 0.65 -22.79
N HIS A 544 -6.63 -0.50 -22.60
CA HIS A 544 -7.82 -0.87 -23.37
C HIS A 544 -9.08 -0.11 -22.95
N SER A 545 -9.27 0.19 -21.66
CA SER A 545 -10.42 0.97 -21.20
C SER A 545 -10.32 2.43 -21.64
N THR A 546 -9.14 3.03 -21.57
CA THR A 546 -8.93 4.40 -22.06
C THR A 546 -9.00 4.48 -23.58
N SER A 547 -8.69 3.38 -24.30
CA SER A 547 -8.88 3.26 -25.74
C SER A 547 -10.34 3.28 -26.19
N GLU A 548 -11.31 3.14 -25.26
CA GLU A 548 -12.72 3.28 -25.58
C GLU A 548 -13.09 4.73 -25.93
N TRP A 549 -12.32 5.70 -25.44
CA TRP A 549 -12.48 7.12 -25.77
C TRP A 549 -11.67 7.46 -27.03
N GLY A 550 -12.36 7.62 -28.15
CA GLY A 550 -11.73 7.87 -29.45
C GLY A 550 -11.46 6.58 -30.23
N LYS A 551 -12.41 5.64 -30.26
CA LYS A 551 -12.32 4.47 -31.13
C LYS A 551 -12.15 4.88 -32.61
N GLY A 552 -11.13 4.33 -33.25
CA GLY A 552 -10.81 4.52 -34.65
C GLY A 552 -11.42 3.45 -35.55
N GLU A 553 -10.72 3.14 -36.63
CA GLU A 553 -11.13 2.14 -37.61
C GLU A 553 -10.89 0.71 -37.10
N ARG A 554 -11.86 -0.16 -37.34
CA ARG A 554 -11.75 -1.59 -37.03
C ARG A 554 -11.01 -2.31 -38.15
N TRP A 555 -10.00 -3.12 -37.80
CA TRP A 555 -9.19 -3.88 -38.76
C TRP A 555 -9.33 -5.40 -38.60
N GLY A 556 -9.99 -5.86 -37.53
CA GLY A 556 -10.26 -7.27 -37.28
C GLY A 556 -11.55 -7.53 -36.50
N ASP A 557 -11.80 -8.80 -36.20
CA ASP A 557 -13.03 -9.28 -35.55
C ASP A 557 -12.93 -9.26 -34.01
N GLY A 558 -11.71 -9.33 -33.47
CA GLY A 558 -11.42 -9.32 -32.04
C GLY A 558 -11.83 -8.03 -31.32
N PRO A 559 -12.01 -8.08 -29.99
CA PRO A 559 -12.49 -6.93 -29.21
C PRO A 559 -11.47 -5.77 -29.18
N THR A 560 -10.18 -6.07 -29.31
CA THR A 560 -9.09 -5.10 -29.33
C THR A 560 -8.59 -4.77 -30.74
N GLU A 561 -9.15 -5.38 -31.79
CA GLU A 561 -8.74 -5.19 -33.19
C GLU A 561 -9.41 -3.96 -33.83
N ILE A 562 -9.31 -2.84 -33.13
CA ILE A 562 -9.80 -1.52 -33.56
C ILE A 562 -8.79 -0.47 -33.12
N GLY A 563 -8.42 0.42 -34.04
CA GLY A 563 -7.46 1.49 -33.80
C GLY A 563 -8.02 2.65 -32.99
N MET A 564 -7.31 3.76 -33.00
CA MET A 564 -7.61 4.97 -32.26
C MET A 564 -7.76 6.19 -33.18
N ARG A 565 -8.57 7.14 -32.70
CA ARG A 565 -8.78 8.47 -33.25
C ARG A 565 -9.08 9.42 -32.09
N ARG A 566 -8.12 9.57 -31.18
CA ARG A 566 -8.18 10.53 -30.07
C ARG A 566 -7.29 11.72 -30.38
N LEU A 567 -7.76 12.58 -31.28
CA LEU A 567 -7.02 13.79 -31.67
C LEU A 567 -6.85 14.75 -30.48
N SER A 568 -5.74 15.47 -30.44
CA SER A 568 -5.44 16.42 -29.38
C SER A 568 -6.57 17.44 -29.15
N LEU A 569 -6.89 17.69 -27.88
CA LEU A 569 -7.90 18.63 -27.39
C LEU A 569 -9.34 18.36 -27.87
N SER A 570 -9.61 17.16 -28.36
CA SER A 570 -10.97 16.68 -28.62
C SER A 570 -11.69 16.31 -27.32
N ASP A 571 -12.99 16.05 -27.39
CA ASP A 571 -13.75 15.58 -26.21
C ASP A 571 -13.27 14.21 -25.74
N SER A 572 -12.85 13.33 -26.66
CA SER A 572 -12.21 12.06 -26.31
C SER A 572 -10.86 12.24 -25.61
N ASP A 573 -10.07 13.26 -26.00
CA ASP A 573 -8.82 13.60 -25.30
C ASP A 573 -9.14 14.14 -23.90
N LYS A 574 -10.16 15.00 -23.78
CA LYS A 574 -10.65 15.47 -22.47
C LYS A 574 -11.01 14.31 -21.54
N GLN A 575 -11.73 13.29 -22.02
CA GLN A 575 -12.08 12.12 -21.20
C GLN A 575 -10.84 11.37 -20.70
N ALA A 576 -9.85 11.17 -21.56
CA ALA A 576 -8.59 10.53 -21.17
C ALA A 576 -7.80 11.38 -20.15
N ARG A 577 -7.77 12.71 -20.31
CA ARG A 577 -7.14 13.64 -19.38
C ARG A 577 -7.84 13.69 -18.02
N ASP A 578 -9.16 13.64 -18.02
CA ASP A 578 -9.97 13.60 -16.80
C ASP A 578 -9.70 12.31 -16.02
N TRP A 579 -9.69 11.17 -16.71
CA TRP A 579 -9.29 9.88 -16.15
C TRP A 579 -7.88 9.93 -15.56
N PHE A 580 -6.91 10.50 -16.28
CA PHE A 580 -5.54 10.63 -15.80
C PHE A 580 -5.48 11.45 -14.51
N ALA A 581 -6.17 12.60 -14.47
CA ALA A 581 -6.18 13.48 -13.31
C ALA A 581 -6.90 12.85 -12.11
N GLU A 582 -8.04 12.19 -12.32
CA GLU A 582 -8.79 11.51 -11.25
C GLU A 582 -8.01 10.32 -10.69
N THR A 583 -7.48 9.47 -11.57
CA THR A 583 -6.73 8.27 -11.19
C THR A 583 -5.48 8.66 -10.39
N THR A 584 -4.70 9.62 -10.86
CA THR A 584 -3.47 10.04 -10.17
C THR A 584 -3.75 10.78 -8.85
N ARG A 585 -4.80 11.61 -8.77
CA ARG A 585 -5.23 12.23 -7.50
C ARG A 585 -5.66 11.19 -6.46
N SER A 586 -6.34 10.11 -6.89
CA SER A 586 -6.74 9.02 -6.00
C SER A 586 -5.53 8.29 -5.37
N LEU A 587 -4.38 8.33 -6.05
CA LEU A 587 -3.10 7.80 -5.56
C LEU A 587 -2.33 8.81 -4.67
N GLY A 588 -2.92 9.96 -4.37
CA GLY A 588 -2.32 11.00 -3.53
C GLY A 588 -1.36 11.93 -4.26
N CYS A 589 -1.45 12.01 -5.60
CA CYS A 589 -0.63 12.94 -6.38
C CYS A 589 -1.23 14.35 -6.40
N GLU A 590 -0.37 15.36 -6.40
CA GLU A 590 -0.73 16.72 -6.77
C GLU A 590 -0.70 16.86 -8.29
N VAL A 591 -1.85 17.20 -8.89
CA VAL A 591 -1.97 17.35 -10.34
C VAL A 591 -2.01 18.83 -10.71
N THR A 592 -1.00 19.27 -11.44
CA THR A 592 -0.92 20.63 -11.99
C THR A 592 -1.12 20.60 -13.50
N VAL A 593 -1.72 21.66 -14.03
CA VAL A 593 -1.93 21.85 -15.47
C VAL A 593 -1.31 23.19 -15.86
N ASP A 594 -0.50 23.21 -16.90
CA ASP A 594 0.15 24.43 -17.38
C ASP A 594 -0.64 25.13 -18.50
N ALA A 595 -0.13 26.28 -18.95
CA ALA A 595 -0.75 27.11 -19.97
C ALA A 595 -0.84 26.43 -21.36
N MET A 596 -0.21 25.27 -21.56
CA MET A 596 -0.33 24.45 -22.77
C MET A 596 -1.18 23.18 -22.54
N GLY A 597 -1.72 22.99 -21.34
CA GLY A 597 -2.52 21.83 -20.99
C GLY A 597 -1.70 20.59 -20.66
N ASN A 598 -0.39 20.70 -20.46
CA ASN A 598 0.40 19.57 -19.95
C ASN A 598 -0.07 19.23 -18.54
N GLN A 599 -0.26 17.95 -18.26
CA GLN A 599 -0.65 17.49 -16.94
C GLN A 599 0.56 16.90 -16.23
N PHE A 600 0.90 17.44 -15.07
CA PHE A 600 1.97 16.93 -14.21
C PHE A 600 1.35 16.39 -12.93
N ALA A 601 1.36 15.08 -12.77
CA ALA A 601 0.90 14.39 -11.57
C ALA A 601 2.10 14.02 -10.70
N VAL A 602 2.29 14.68 -9.56
CA VAL A 602 3.45 14.50 -8.68
C VAL A 602 3.05 13.79 -7.41
N ARG A 603 3.65 12.64 -7.15
CA ARG A 603 3.62 11.95 -5.86
C ARG A 603 4.75 12.51 -4.97
N PRO A 604 4.45 12.99 -3.76
CA PRO A 604 5.47 13.55 -2.87
C PRO A 604 6.49 12.49 -2.43
N GLY A 605 7.76 12.90 -2.33
CA GLY A 605 8.86 12.11 -1.78
C GLY A 605 9.11 12.40 -0.30
N LEU A 606 10.17 11.82 0.27
CA LEU A 606 10.62 12.10 1.64
C LEU A 606 11.31 13.47 1.79
N SER A 607 12.00 13.90 0.75
CA SER A 607 12.68 15.18 0.63
C SER A 607 12.00 16.04 -0.43
N GLU A 608 12.04 17.34 -0.24
CA GLU A 608 11.64 18.33 -1.25
C GLU A 608 12.66 18.35 -2.41
N GLY A 609 12.18 18.61 -3.63
CA GLY A 609 13.06 18.72 -4.81
C GLY A 609 12.32 18.55 -6.12
N ALA A 610 13.03 18.73 -7.24
CA ALA A 610 12.45 18.49 -8.57
C ALA A 610 12.06 17.00 -8.73
N PRO A 611 10.87 16.69 -9.27
CA PRO A 611 10.43 15.31 -9.41
C PRO A 611 11.16 14.57 -10.54
N THR A 612 11.33 13.27 -10.39
CA THR A 612 11.66 12.36 -11.51
C THR A 612 10.37 11.98 -12.22
N TYR A 613 10.23 12.28 -13.50
CA TYR A 613 9.02 12.02 -14.26
C TYR A 613 9.14 10.78 -15.16
N ALA A 614 8.09 9.99 -15.19
CA ALA A 614 7.76 9.14 -16.33
C ALA A 614 6.72 9.85 -17.20
N GLY A 615 6.68 9.64 -18.51
CA GLY A 615 5.60 10.23 -19.29
C GLY A 615 5.73 10.08 -20.78
N SER A 616 4.66 10.49 -21.46
CA SER A 616 4.54 10.58 -22.92
C SER A 616 3.25 11.37 -23.24
N HIS A 617 2.48 11.00 -24.25
CA HIS A 617 1.24 11.67 -24.67
C HIS A 617 0.02 10.72 -24.69
N LEU A 618 -1.18 11.29 -24.56
CA LEU A 618 -2.45 10.56 -24.71
C LEU A 618 -3.15 10.82 -26.05
N ASP A 619 -2.80 11.89 -26.77
CA ASP A 619 -3.35 12.16 -28.10
C ASP A 619 -2.75 11.24 -29.17
N THR A 620 -3.51 10.99 -30.25
CA THR A 620 -3.15 10.05 -31.31
C THR A 620 -3.28 10.69 -32.70
N GLN A 621 -2.66 10.06 -33.70
CA GLN A 621 -2.99 10.27 -35.11
C GLN A 621 -4.49 10.03 -35.44
N PRO A 622 -5.00 10.52 -36.59
CA PRO A 622 -6.38 10.26 -37.04
C PRO A 622 -6.67 8.78 -37.31
N THR A 623 -5.64 8.01 -37.65
CA THR A 623 -5.65 6.55 -37.85
C THR A 623 -4.62 5.90 -36.93
N GLY A 624 -4.55 6.36 -35.68
CA GLY A 624 -3.55 5.93 -34.70
C GLY A 624 -3.78 4.51 -34.19
N GLY A 625 -2.75 3.98 -33.53
CA GLY A 625 -2.81 2.73 -32.79
C GLY A 625 -3.22 2.92 -31.32
N ARG A 626 -3.29 1.82 -30.57
CA ARG A 626 -3.66 1.84 -29.13
C ARG A 626 -2.48 2.07 -28.19
N TYR A 627 -1.24 2.07 -28.70
CA TYR A 627 -0.04 1.96 -27.87
C TYR A 627 0.88 3.17 -27.99
N ASP A 628 0.93 3.79 -29.17
CA ASP A 628 1.64 5.04 -29.44
C ASP A 628 1.30 6.14 -28.40
N GLY A 629 2.30 6.63 -27.68
CA GLY A 629 2.18 7.51 -26.51
C GLY A 629 1.47 6.92 -25.27
N ILE A 630 0.29 6.35 -25.47
CA ILE A 630 -0.64 5.86 -24.43
C ILE A 630 0.06 4.87 -23.50
N LEU A 631 0.91 4.00 -24.06
CA LEU A 631 1.69 3.03 -23.29
C LEU A 631 2.57 3.73 -22.24
N GLY A 632 3.25 4.82 -22.61
CA GLY A 632 4.14 5.54 -21.71
C GLY A 632 3.41 6.19 -20.54
N VAL A 633 2.28 6.84 -20.83
CA VAL A 633 1.45 7.49 -19.78
C VAL A 633 0.83 6.43 -18.86
N CYS A 634 0.21 5.37 -19.42
CA CYS A 634 -0.41 4.31 -18.63
C CYS A 634 0.62 3.54 -17.81
N ALA A 635 1.82 3.27 -18.35
CA ALA A 635 2.90 2.64 -17.61
C ALA A 635 3.42 3.53 -16.46
N GLY A 636 3.47 4.85 -16.65
CA GLY A 636 3.76 5.79 -15.57
C GLY A 636 2.69 5.76 -14.47
N VAL A 637 1.40 5.70 -14.83
CA VAL A 637 0.31 5.56 -13.86
C VAL A 637 0.40 4.22 -13.13
N GLU A 638 0.69 3.13 -13.84
CA GLU A 638 0.90 1.81 -13.25
C GLU A 638 2.11 1.80 -12.31
N MET A 639 3.21 2.47 -12.67
CA MET A 639 4.34 2.68 -11.78
C MET A 639 3.89 3.33 -10.47
N LEU A 640 3.08 4.40 -10.52
CA LEU A 640 2.53 5.02 -9.30
C LEU A 640 1.63 4.08 -8.51
N LYS A 641 0.77 3.30 -9.18
CA LYS A 641 -0.08 2.28 -8.54
C LYS A 641 0.78 1.23 -7.82
N VAL A 642 1.85 0.74 -8.45
CA VAL A 642 2.76 -0.26 -7.89
C VAL A 642 3.57 0.29 -6.73
N LEU A 643 4.06 1.54 -6.81
CA LEU A 643 4.73 2.21 -5.70
C LEU A 643 3.78 2.39 -4.51
N ASN A 644 2.51 2.70 -4.78
CA ASN A 644 1.47 2.81 -3.75
C ASN A 644 1.13 1.44 -3.15
N ASP A 645 0.89 0.43 -4.00
CA ASP A 645 0.56 -0.93 -3.61
C ASP A 645 1.67 -1.56 -2.79
N ASN A 646 2.94 -1.31 -3.12
CA ASN A 646 4.08 -1.86 -2.42
C ASN A 646 4.59 -0.98 -1.26
N TRP A 647 3.92 0.15 -0.98
CA TRP A 647 4.30 1.11 0.07
C TRP A 647 5.76 1.61 -0.07
N ILE A 648 6.22 1.83 -1.31
CA ILE A 648 7.58 2.28 -1.58
C ILE A 648 7.67 3.79 -1.36
N GLU A 649 8.64 4.20 -0.55
CA GLU A 649 8.93 5.61 -0.30
C GLU A 649 10.12 6.07 -1.13
N THR A 650 9.89 6.97 -2.08
CA THR A 650 10.95 7.59 -2.87
C THR A 650 11.60 8.71 -2.06
N THR A 651 12.90 8.90 -2.26
CA THR A 651 13.67 9.95 -1.58
C THR A 651 13.19 11.31 -2.06
N PHE A 652 13.08 11.49 -3.38
CA PHE A 652 12.56 12.70 -4.00
C PHE A 652 11.16 12.46 -4.57
N PRO A 653 10.43 13.52 -4.96
CA PRO A 653 9.14 13.37 -5.61
C PRO A 653 9.29 12.60 -6.93
N VAL A 654 8.27 11.82 -7.27
CA VAL A 654 8.17 11.10 -8.54
C VAL A 654 6.82 11.39 -9.18
N GLY A 655 6.76 11.49 -10.50
CA GLY A 655 5.54 11.89 -11.16
C GLY A 655 5.32 11.29 -12.53
N VAL A 656 4.14 11.56 -13.07
CA VAL A 656 3.77 11.23 -14.44
C VAL A 656 3.41 12.51 -15.18
N VAL A 657 3.93 12.66 -16.40
CA VAL A 657 3.57 13.75 -17.31
C VAL A 657 2.80 13.23 -18.52
N ASN A 658 1.73 13.96 -18.88
CA ASN A 658 1.01 13.82 -20.14
C ASN A 658 1.21 15.11 -20.95
N TRP A 659 1.98 15.01 -22.04
CA TRP A 659 2.26 16.11 -22.96
C TRP A 659 1.11 16.31 -23.95
N THR A 660 0.90 17.56 -24.35
CA THR A 660 -0.22 17.92 -25.24
C THR A 660 0.21 18.04 -26.70
N ASN A 661 -0.51 17.38 -27.61
CA ASN A 661 -0.31 17.51 -29.05
C ASN A 661 1.11 17.10 -29.47
N GLU A 662 1.54 15.95 -29.01
CA GLU A 662 2.82 15.37 -29.42
C GLU A 662 2.78 15.04 -30.92
N GLU A 663 1.70 14.43 -31.38
CA GLU A 663 1.57 13.87 -32.73
C GLU A 663 1.56 14.94 -33.83
N GLY A 664 1.18 16.18 -33.48
CA GLY A 664 1.03 17.27 -34.44
C GLY A 664 -0.07 17.04 -35.48
N ALA A 665 -0.98 16.10 -35.26
CA ALA A 665 -1.97 15.67 -36.23
C ALA A 665 -3.09 16.71 -36.45
N ARG A 666 -3.72 17.16 -35.35
CA ARG A 666 -4.80 18.15 -35.40
C ARG A 666 -4.25 19.56 -35.53
N PHE A 667 -3.15 19.86 -34.84
CA PHE A 667 -2.45 21.14 -34.90
C PHE A 667 -1.03 20.88 -35.42
N PRO A 668 -0.65 21.42 -36.59
CA PRO A 668 0.45 20.94 -37.42
C PRO A 668 1.84 21.34 -36.88
N MET A 669 2.20 20.81 -35.72
CA MET A 669 3.50 20.93 -35.07
C MET A 669 3.63 19.81 -34.04
N SER A 670 4.50 18.83 -34.28
CA SER A 670 4.75 17.75 -33.34
C SER A 670 5.53 18.24 -32.12
N MET A 671 5.35 17.56 -30.99
CA MET A 671 6.00 17.82 -29.70
C MET A 671 5.89 19.30 -29.27
N VAL A 672 4.83 19.99 -29.71
CA VAL A 672 4.76 21.46 -29.59
C VAL A 672 4.74 21.88 -28.13
N SER A 673 4.08 21.10 -27.27
CA SER A 673 3.88 21.47 -25.88
C SER A 673 5.12 21.23 -25.02
N SER A 674 5.83 20.12 -25.22
CA SER A 674 7.15 19.90 -24.61
C SER A 674 8.18 20.90 -25.15
N GLY A 675 8.08 21.31 -26.41
CA GLY A 675 8.88 22.40 -26.99
C GLY A 675 8.61 23.78 -26.39
N VAL A 676 7.36 24.07 -26.02
CA VAL A 676 7.01 25.29 -25.26
C VAL A 676 7.54 25.19 -23.83
N TRP A 677 7.36 24.05 -23.17
CA TRP A 677 7.93 23.80 -21.84
C TRP A 677 9.45 23.99 -21.81
N ALA A 678 10.15 23.51 -22.85
CA ALA A 678 11.59 23.71 -23.02
C ALA A 678 11.99 25.13 -23.46
N GLU A 679 11.03 26.07 -23.55
CA GLU A 679 11.23 27.44 -24.05
C GLU A 679 11.83 27.52 -25.48
N SER A 680 11.81 26.41 -26.23
CA SER A 680 12.24 26.32 -27.63
C SER A 680 11.19 26.85 -28.60
N ILE A 681 9.91 26.76 -28.23
CA ILE A 681 8.77 27.24 -29.01
C ILE A 681 8.06 28.33 -28.19
N PRO A 682 7.83 29.54 -28.75
CA PRO A 682 7.07 30.57 -28.05
C PRO A 682 5.62 30.14 -27.80
N LEU A 683 5.11 30.35 -26.58
CA LEU A 683 3.74 30.02 -26.19
C LEU A 683 2.69 30.62 -27.14
N GLU A 684 2.87 31.89 -27.54
CA GLU A 684 1.97 32.57 -28.47
C GLU A 684 1.89 31.86 -29.82
N LYS A 685 3.03 31.35 -30.32
CA LYS A 685 3.07 30.60 -31.58
C LYS A 685 2.27 29.31 -31.47
N ALA A 686 2.44 28.56 -30.38
CA ALA A 686 1.71 27.32 -30.14
C ALA A 686 0.20 27.56 -29.95
N HIS A 687 -0.19 28.55 -29.14
CA HIS A 687 -1.59 28.94 -28.91
C HIS A 687 -2.34 29.35 -30.18
N ASN A 688 -1.62 29.91 -31.16
CA ASN A 688 -2.16 30.37 -32.44
C ASN A 688 -2.23 29.27 -33.51
N LEU A 689 -1.69 28.07 -33.27
CA LEU A 689 -1.82 26.96 -34.22
C LEU A 689 -3.29 26.63 -34.46
N LYS A 690 -3.66 26.50 -35.73
CA LYS A 690 -5.03 26.26 -36.17
C LYS A 690 -5.26 24.78 -36.46
N SER A 691 -6.49 24.33 -36.19
CA SER A 691 -6.88 22.96 -36.51
C SER A 691 -6.90 22.74 -38.03
N VAL A 692 -6.49 21.55 -38.48
CA VAL A 692 -6.53 21.15 -39.89
C VAL A 692 -7.73 20.23 -40.23
N ILE A 693 -8.64 19.96 -39.28
CA ILE A 693 -9.75 18.99 -39.43
C ILE A 693 -11.06 19.55 -38.81
N PRO A 694 -12.20 19.61 -39.54
CA PRO A 694 -12.42 19.78 -40.99
C PRO A 694 -12.23 21.24 -41.42
N SER A 695 -12.25 21.53 -42.73
CA SER A 695 -11.95 22.83 -43.37
C SER A 695 -12.73 24.08 -42.91
N ASN A 696 -13.75 23.94 -42.06
CA ASN A 696 -14.48 25.05 -41.44
C ASN A 696 -14.12 25.27 -39.95
N ASP A 697 -13.26 24.44 -39.36
CA ASP A 697 -12.83 24.60 -37.97
C ASP A 697 -11.75 25.69 -37.88
N THR A 698 -12.11 26.84 -37.31
CA THR A 698 -11.17 27.95 -37.04
C THR A 698 -10.53 27.86 -35.64
N ALA A 699 -10.79 26.78 -34.90
CA ALA A 699 -10.28 26.59 -33.56
C ALA A 699 -8.76 26.65 -33.53
N SER A 700 -8.22 27.33 -32.53
CA SER A 700 -6.80 27.28 -32.21
C SER A 700 -6.55 26.39 -31.00
N MET A 701 -5.29 26.01 -30.77
CA MET A 701 -4.94 25.27 -29.56
C MET A 701 -5.44 25.97 -28.29
N LYS A 702 -5.28 27.30 -28.23
CA LYS A 702 -5.78 28.09 -27.08
C LYS A 702 -7.29 27.97 -26.89
N SER A 703 -8.08 28.14 -27.96
CA SER A 703 -9.54 28.06 -27.83
C SER A 703 -10.00 26.66 -27.41
N GLU A 704 -9.33 25.62 -27.89
CA GLU A 704 -9.67 24.25 -27.50
C GLU A 704 -9.24 23.93 -26.06
N LEU A 705 -8.07 24.39 -25.61
CA LEU A 705 -7.65 24.29 -24.21
C LEU A 705 -8.65 24.96 -23.26
N GLU A 706 -9.13 26.15 -23.61
CA GLU A 706 -10.20 26.85 -22.88
C GLU A 706 -11.50 26.04 -22.89
N ARG A 707 -11.90 25.52 -24.06
CA ARG A 707 -13.13 24.75 -24.25
C ARG A 707 -13.17 23.48 -23.40
N ILE A 708 -12.07 22.73 -23.34
CA ILE A 708 -12.00 21.49 -22.55
C ILE A 708 -11.65 21.73 -21.07
N GLY A 709 -11.34 22.97 -20.67
CA GLY A 709 -11.00 23.33 -19.30
C GLY A 709 -9.56 22.97 -18.88
N TYR A 710 -8.65 22.83 -19.85
CA TYR A 710 -7.24 22.48 -19.64
C TYR A 710 -6.28 23.65 -19.93
N LEU A 711 -6.78 24.88 -20.12
CA LEU A 711 -5.92 26.06 -20.08
C LEU A 711 -5.50 26.33 -18.62
N GLY A 712 -4.36 25.78 -18.22
CA GLY A 712 -3.83 25.90 -16.87
C GLY A 712 -3.29 27.28 -16.53
N SER A 713 -3.23 27.59 -15.23
CA SER A 713 -2.71 28.87 -14.73
C SER A 713 -1.19 28.88 -14.53
N VAL A 714 -0.55 27.70 -14.52
CA VAL A 714 0.91 27.57 -14.36
C VAL A 714 1.58 27.91 -15.69
N PRO A 715 2.65 28.73 -15.71
CA PRO A 715 3.39 28.97 -16.95
C PRO A 715 3.97 27.65 -17.52
N ALA A 716 3.79 27.43 -18.82
CA ALA A 716 4.39 26.30 -19.53
C ALA A 716 5.89 26.56 -19.75
N SER A 717 6.70 26.28 -18.73
CA SER A 717 8.16 26.45 -18.74
C SER A 717 8.82 25.47 -17.77
N PHE A 718 10.00 24.97 -18.15
CA PHE A 718 10.87 24.13 -17.33
C PHE A 718 11.26 24.80 -16.00
N LYS A 719 11.20 26.13 -15.92
CA LYS A 719 11.47 26.88 -14.67
C LYS A 719 10.32 26.78 -13.69
N SER A 720 9.08 26.78 -14.19
CA SER A 720 7.86 26.70 -13.36
C SER A 720 7.52 25.27 -12.97
N THR A 721 7.91 24.30 -13.80
CA THR A 721 7.70 22.86 -13.57
C THR A 721 9.03 22.11 -13.75
N PRO A 722 9.99 22.27 -12.83
CA PRO A 722 11.31 21.67 -12.97
C PRO A 722 11.26 20.15 -12.88
N MET A 723 12.06 19.48 -13.72
CA MET A 723 12.22 18.03 -13.74
C MET A 723 13.65 17.66 -13.33
N ALA A 724 13.79 16.70 -12.43
CA ALA A 724 15.12 16.15 -12.11
C ALA A 724 15.60 15.15 -13.16
N ALA A 725 14.68 14.39 -13.75
CA ALA A 725 14.91 13.55 -14.90
C ALA A 725 13.58 13.18 -15.57
N HIS A 726 13.65 12.75 -16.83
CA HIS A 726 12.52 12.27 -17.62
C HIS A 726 12.82 10.88 -18.21
N PHE A 727 11.89 9.93 -18.02
CA PHE A 727 11.95 8.60 -18.62
C PHE A 727 10.68 8.35 -19.44
N GLU A 728 10.83 8.01 -20.70
CA GLU A 728 9.70 7.75 -21.60
C GLU A 728 9.73 6.31 -22.10
N LEU A 729 8.64 5.57 -21.82
CA LEU A 729 8.40 4.26 -22.40
C LEU A 729 7.56 4.44 -23.66
N HIS A 730 7.99 3.82 -24.75
CA HIS A 730 7.31 3.92 -26.03
C HIS A 730 7.40 2.60 -26.80
N ILE A 731 6.52 2.41 -27.77
CA ILE A 731 6.71 1.36 -28.78
C ILE A 731 7.83 1.78 -29.74
N GLU A 732 8.54 0.81 -30.34
CA GLU A 732 9.65 1.11 -31.25
C GLU A 732 9.23 1.94 -32.48
N GLN A 733 8.00 1.72 -32.96
CA GLN A 733 7.52 2.22 -34.28
C GLN A 733 8.40 1.75 -35.45
N GLY A 734 9.11 0.64 -35.26
CA GLY A 734 10.02 0.03 -36.20
C GLY A 734 10.12 -1.48 -35.96
N PRO A 735 10.73 -2.22 -36.90
CA PRO A 735 10.74 -3.68 -36.87
C PRO A 735 11.98 -4.30 -36.18
N ILE A 736 12.92 -3.51 -35.66
CA ILE A 736 14.24 -3.99 -35.27
C ILE A 736 14.16 -4.96 -34.09
N LEU A 737 13.43 -4.61 -33.04
CA LEU A 737 13.31 -5.45 -31.85
C LEU A 737 12.58 -6.75 -32.16
N GLU A 738 11.52 -6.71 -32.97
CA GLU A 738 10.81 -7.93 -33.38
C GLU A 738 11.68 -8.81 -34.29
N ALA A 739 12.29 -8.22 -35.32
CA ALA A 739 13.13 -8.94 -36.29
C ALA A 739 14.35 -9.59 -35.64
N GLU A 740 14.92 -8.95 -34.61
CA GLU A 740 16.04 -9.49 -33.84
C GLU A 740 15.61 -10.27 -32.59
N SER A 741 14.31 -10.47 -32.38
CA SER A 741 13.75 -11.18 -31.21
C SER A 741 14.24 -10.62 -29.87
N ARG A 742 14.35 -9.29 -29.77
CA ARG A 742 14.73 -8.55 -28.57
C ARG A 742 13.48 -8.09 -27.83
N ARG A 743 13.54 -8.07 -26.49
CA ARG A 743 12.40 -7.70 -25.63
C ARG A 743 12.37 -6.22 -25.29
N ILE A 744 13.54 -5.61 -25.10
CA ILE A 744 13.68 -4.22 -24.68
C ILE A 744 14.72 -3.49 -25.53
N GLY A 745 14.35 -2.30 -26.01
CA GLY A 745 15.25 -1.33 -26.61
C GLY A 745 15.69 -0.28 -25.58
N ILE A 746 17.00 -0.16 -25.37
CA ILE A 746 17.61 0.86 -24.53
C ILE A 746 17.98 2.02 -25.45
N VAL A 747 17.23 3.11 -25.37
CA VAL A 747 17.37 4.20 -26.32
C VAL A 747 18.47 5.16 -25.84
N GLN A 748 19.52 5.28 -26.65
CA GLN A 748 20.67 6.15 -26.36
C GLN A 748 20.52 7.56 -26.93
N GLY A 749 19.53 7.77 -27.81
CA GLY A 749 19.32 9.04 -28.49
C GLY A 749 18.26 8.96 -29.57
N VAL A 750 18.05 10.09 -30.23
CA VAL A 750 17.14 10.26 -31.37
C VAL A 750 17.96 10.67 -32.59
N GLN A 751 17.66 10.09 -33.75
CA GLN A 751 18.36 10.42 -34.98
C GLN A 751 18.06 11.85 -35.44
N SER A 752 19.00 12.44 -36.19
CA SER A 752 18.79 13.72 -36.83
C SER A 752 17.81 13.59 -37.99
N TYR A 753 16.92 14.56 -38.15
CA TYR A 753 16.10 14.66 -39.35
C TYR A 753 15.75 16.10 -39.73
N LYS A 754 15.48 16.29 -41.02
CA LYS A 754 15.00 17.54 -41.58
C LYS A 754 13.85 17.31 -42.54
N TRP A 755 12.83 18.16 -42.42
CA TRP A 755 11.69 18.17 -43.31
C TRP A 755 11.74 19.40 -44.21
N PHE A 756 11.44 19.17 -45.48
CA PHE A 756 11.43 20.19 -46.50
C PHE A 756 10.16 20.12 -47.33
N THR A 757 9.67 21.29 -47.75
CA THR A 757 8.64 21.44 -48.77
C THR A 757 9.30 21.98 -50.03
N LEU A 758 9.21 21.21 -51.11
CA LEU A 758 9.73 21.55 -52.42
C LEU A 758 8.58 21.90 -53.35
N THR A 759 8.61 23.10 -53.92
CA THR A 759 7.58 23.58 -54.86
C THR A 759 8.21 23.80 -56.23
N LEU A 760 7.82 22.97 -57.19
CA LEU A 760 8.22 23.03 -58.58
C LEU A 760 7.19 23.78 -59.41
N LYS A 761 7.65 24.77 -60.18
CA LYS A 761 6.86 25.50 -61.17
C LYS A 761 7.40 25.21 -62.55
N GLY A 762 6.58 24.56 -63.36
CA GLY A 762 6.80 24.29 -64.78
C GLY A 762 5.83 25.10 -65.63
N ARG A 763 5.31 24.49 -66.70
CA ARG A 763 4.33 25.12 -67.59
C ARG A 763 3.29 24.12 -68.06
N GLU A 764 2.02 24.47 -67.82
CA GLU A 764 0.88 23.70 -68.31
C GLU A 764 0.84 23.70 -69.85
N SER A 765 0.61 22.53 -70.43
CA SER A 765 0.52 22.36 -71.89
C SER A 765 -0.27 21.11 -72.28
N HIS A 766 -0.87 21.11 -73.47
CA HIS A 766 -1.64 19.96 -73.94
C HIS A 766 -0.71 18.76 -74.22
N THR A 767 -1.01 17.61 -73.60
CA THR A 767 -0.18 16.38 -73.67
C THR A 767 0.00 15.86 -75.09
N GLY A 768 -1.03 15.90 -75.93
CA GLY A 768 -0.94 15.40 -77.31
C GLY A 768 -0.31 16.38 -78.31
N ALA A 769 -0.33 17.68 -78.02
CA ALA A 769 0.10 18.72 -78.97
C ALA A 769 1.52 19.23 -78.68
N THR A 770 2.04 18.94 -77.48
CA THR A 770 3.35 19.43 -77.02
C THR A 770 4.36 18.29 -77.01
N GLN A 771 5.33 18.33 -77.92
CA GLN A 771 6.43 17.35 -77.96
C GLN A 771 7.31 17.45 -76.70
N PHE A 772 7.96 16.35 -76.30
CA PHE A 772 8.77 16.29 -75.08
C PHE A 772 9.82 17.41 -74.98
N ARG A 773 10.47 17.76 -76.10
CA ARG A 773 11.49 18.82 -76.17
C ARG A 773 11.01 20.24 -75.81
N HIS A 774 9.70 20.45 -75.69
CA HIS A 774 9.09 21.76 -75.43
C HIS A 774 8.33 21.82 -74.08
N ARG A 775 8.41 20.77 -73.26
CA ARG A 775 7.67 20.69 -71.99
C ARG A 775 8.50 21.19 -70.81
N ALA A 776 7.93 22.03 -69.95
CA ALA A 776 8.43 22.20 -68.58
C ALA A 776 7.52 21.38 -67.66
N ASP A 777 7.75 20.07 -67.66
CA ASP A 777 6.91 19.10 -66.94
C ASP A 777 7.31 19.05 -65.47
N ALA A 778 6.52 19.69 -64.60
CA ALA A 778 6.83 19.78 -63.18
C ALA A 778 6.77 18.41 -62.49
N LEU A 779 5.89 17.51 -62.94
CA LEU A 779 5.73 16.18 -62.35
C LEU A 779 6.88 15.26 -62.71
N LEU A 780 7.28 15.24 -64.00
CA LEU A 780 8.45 14.46 -64.42
C LEU A 780 9.73 14.92 -63.69
N THR A 781 9.92 16.23 -63.54
CA THR A 781 11.04 16.78 -62.76
C THR A 781 10.95 16.36 -61.30
N ALA A 782 9.78 16.42 -60.66
CA ALA A 782 9.57 15.96 -59.29
C ALA A 782 9.91 14.47 -59.13
N SER A 783 9.44 13.60 -60.02
CA SER A 783 9.72 12.16 -59.99
C SER A 783 11.22 11.86 -60.07
N LYS A 784 11.97 12.61 -60.89
CA LYS A 784 13.43 12.50 -60.98
C LYS A 784 14.12 12.93 -59.69
N MET A 785 13.65 14.00 -59.07
CA MET A 785 14.16 14.48 -57.78
C MET A 785 13.91 13.47 -56.66
N ILE A 786 12.71 12.90 -56.58
CA ILE A 786 12.36 11.85 -55.59
C ILE A 786 13.27 10.62 -55.75
N LEU A 787 13.51 10.17 -56.98
CA LEU A 787 14.42 9.05 -57.24
C LEU A 787 15.87 9.40 -56.90
N ALA A 788 16.32 10.62 -57.23
CA ALA A 788 17.66 11.08 -56.91
C ALA A 788 17.90 11.17 -55.41
N SER A 789 16.95 11.73 -54.64
CA SER A 789 17.07 11.78 -53.17
C SER A 789 17.14 10.40 -52.54
N HIS A 790 16.37 9.43 -53.04
CA HIS A 790 16.44 8.05 -52.57
C HIS A 790 17.82 7.42 -52.84
N LYS A 791 18.38 7.60 -54.04
CA LYS A 791 19.73 7.11 -54.38
C LYS A 791 20.84 7.76 -53.55
N ILE A 792 20.73 9.07 -53.29
CA ILE A 792 21.70 9.80 -52.47
C ILE A 792 21.64 9.29 -51.03
N ALA A 793 20.45 9.24 -50.43
CA ALA A 793 20.28 8.78 -49.06
C ALA A 793 20.80 7.34 -48.88
N HIS A 794 20.47 6.43 -49.80
CA HIS A 794 20.97 5.06 -49.76
C HIS A 794 22.51 4.97 -49.74
N ARG A 795 23.21 5.81 -50.52
CA ARG A 795 24.68 5.82 -50.55
C ARG A 795 25.30 6.28 -49.23
N HIS A 796 24.63 7.21 -48.56
CA HIS A 796 25.06 7.74 -47.26
C HIS A 796 24.61 6.87 -46.07
N GLY A 797 23.90 5.75 -46.31
CA GLY A 797 23.29 4.97 -45.24
C GLY A 797 22.20 5.75 -44.48
N ALA A 798 21.61 6.76 -45.12
CA ALA A 798 20.54 7.60 -44.60
C ALA A 798 19.19 7.17 -45.17
N LEU A 799 18.11 7.73 -44.63
CA LEU A 799 16.76 7.55 -45.13
C LEU A 799 16.27 8.84 -45.80
N ALA A 800 15.62 8.71 -46.95
CA ALA A 800 14.89 9.82 -47.58
C ALA A 800 13.51 9.36 -48.04
N SER A 801 12.47 10.13 -47.74
CA SER A 801 11.09 9.83 -48.10
C SER A 801 10.31 11.06 -48.58
N THR A 802 9.32 10.82 -49.44
CA THR A 802 8.34 11.81 -49.88
C THR A 802 6.95 11.31 -49.52
N GLY A 803 6.35 11.93 -48.51
CA GLY A 803 5.05 11.52 -47.98
C GLY A 803 3.87 12.35 -48.51
N ILE A 804 4.12 13.56 -48.99
CA ILE A 804 3.08 14.47 -49.52
C ILE A 804 3.45 14.81 -50.95
N LEU A 805 2.47 14.70 -51.87
CA LEU A 805 2.61 15.12 -53.26
C LEU A 805 1.30 15.73 -53.77
N ASN A 806 1.32 17.04 -54.01
CA ASN A 806 0.23 17.81 -54.57
C ASN A 806 0.57 18.22 -56.01
N LEU A 807 -0.36 18.05 -56.94
CA LEU A 807 -0.18 18.44 -58.34
C LEU A 807 -1.32 19.33 -58.84
N HIS A 808 -0.98 20.28 -59.71
CA HIS A 808 -1.95 21.12 -60.42
C HIS A 808 -1.60 21.16 -61.93
N PRO A 809 -2.60 21.11 -62.83
CA PRO A 809 -4.06 21.19 -62.59
C PRO A 809 -4.76 19.85 -62.31
N GLY A 810 -4.06 18.71 -62.37
CA GLY A 810 -4.68 17.40 -62.08
C GLY A 810 -5.52 16.82 -63.22
N SER A 811 -5.25 17.17 -64.48
CA SER A 811 -5.97 16.67 -65.66
C SER A 811 -5.12 15.72 -66.51
N THR A 812 -5.69 14.58 -66.90
CA THR A 812 -5.02 13.52 -67.69
C THR A 812 -4.42 14.03 -69.00
N ASN A 813 -5.05 15.01 -69.65
CA ASN A 813 -4.63 15.52 -70.95
C ASN A 813 -3.72 16.76 -70.88
N THR A 814 -3.31 17.19 -69.68
CA THR A 814 -2.51 18.39 -69.46
C THR A 814 -1.21 18.05 -68.73
N VAL A 815 -0.08 18.50 -69.29
CA VAL A 815 1.23 18.40 -68.65
C VAL A 815 1.22 19.27 -67.38
N PRO A 816 1.55 18.74 -66.19
CA PRO A 816 1.51 19.51 -64.94
C PRO A 816 2.47 20.69 -64.94
N GLY A 817 1.94 21.87 -64.61
CA GLY A 817 2.72 23.10 -64.48
C GLY A 817 3.12 23.43 -63.04
N TRP A 818 2.59 22.72 -62.06
CA TRP A 818 2.91 22.94 -60.65
C TRP A 818 2.85 21.63 -59.88
N VAL A 819 3.89 21.37 -59.08
CA VAL A 819 3.95 20.24 -58.16
C VAL A 819 4.59 20.70 -56.85
N GLN A 820 4.00 20.34 -55.74
CA GLN A 820 4.60 20.51 -54.42
C GLN A 820 4.72 19.14 -53.76
N PHE A 821 5.89 18.84 -53.21
CA PHE A 821 6.12 17.59 -52.52
C PHE A 821 6.99 17.78 -51.28
N SER A 822 6.87 16.87 -50.31
CA SER A 822 7.71 16.86 -49.13
C SER A 822 8.97 16.01 -49.31
N LEU A 823 10.05 16.39 -48.63
CA LEU A 823 11.25 15.58 -48.51
C LEU A 823 11.62 15.49 -47.03
N ASP A 824 11.65 14.27 -46.51
CA ASP A 824 12.10 13.92 -45.17
C ASP A 824 13.44 13.22 -45.29
N ILE A 825 14.50 13.79 -44.71
CA ILE A 825 15.85 13.19 -44.66
C ILE A 825 16.15 12.86 -43.20
N ARG A 826 16.54 11.60 -42.93
CA ARG A 826 16.93 11.14 -41.58
C ARG A 826 18.26 10.39 -41.58
N ALA A 827 19.08 10.64 -40.58
CA ALA A 827 20.30 9.87 -40.31
C ALA A 827 20.72 9.98 -38.84
N PRO A 828 21.50 9.01 -38.31
CA PRO A 828 21.95 9.05 -36.91
C PRO A 828 22.77 10.29 -36.53
N LEU A 829 23.49 10.90 -37.48
CA LEU A 829 24.37 12.05 -37.27
C LEU A 829 23.89 13.26 -38.08
N ASP A 830 24.00 14.45 -37.48
CA ASP A 830 23.69 15.73 -38.14
C ASP A 830 24.54 15.95 -39.40
N GLU A 831 25.82 15.57 -39.34
CA GLU A 831 26.77 15.69 -40.45
C GLU A 831 26.28 14.91 -41.68
N THR A 832 25.71 13.71 -41.48
CA THR A 832 25.17 12.89 -42.56
C THR A 832 23.91 13.52 -43.16
N VAL A 833 23.00 14.03 -42.34
CA VAL A 833 21.79 14.73 -42.85
C VAL A 833 22.18 15.99 -43.64
N ASN A 834 23.14 16.76 -43.14
CA ASN A 834 23.65 17.95 -43.82
C ASN A 834 24.31 17.59 -45.17
N ALA A 835 25.11 16.52 -45.22
CA ALA A 835 25.73 16.04 -46.45
C ALA A 835 24.69 15.57 -47.48
N VAL A 836 23.66 14.83 -47.05
CA VAL A 836 22.56 14.39 -47.93
C VAL A 836 21.76 15.58 -48.44
N GLU A 837 21.47 16.58 -47.58
CA GLU A 837 20.80 17.81 -48.00
C GLU A 837 21.61 18.55 -49.07
N GLU A 838 22.90 18.77 -48.84
CA GLU A 838 23.78 19.48 -49.76
C GLU A 838 23.90 18.74 -51.12
N GLU A 839 24.07 17.42 -51.09
CA GLU A 839 24.12 16.61 -52.30
C GLU A 839 22.78 16.60 -53.04
N CYS A 840 21.64 16.55 -52.32
CA CYS A 840 20.31 16.68 -52.94
C CYS A 840 20.13 18.06 -53.60
N ARG A 841 20.54 19.15 -52.96
CA ARG A 841 20.49 20.49 -53.55
C ARG A 841 21.32 20.59 -54.83
N SER A 842 22.52 20.02 -54.82
CA SER A 842 23.39 19.96 -56.00
C SER A 842 22.76 19.14 -57.13
N ALA A 843 22.27 17.93 -56.82
CA ALA A 843 21.62 17.05 -57.78
C ALA A 843 20.36 17.67 -58.39
N PHE A 844 19.53 18.31 -57.56
CA PHE A 844 18.29 18.96 -58.03
C PHE A 844 18.60 20.14 -58.94
N SER A 845 19.66 20.90 -58.66
CA SER A 845 20.14 21.98 -59.53
C SER A 845 20.60 21.43 -60.89
N GLN A 846 21.29 20.29 -60.93
CA GLN A 846 21.70 19.62 -62.17
C GLN A 846 20.52 19.03 -62.96
N ILE A 847 19.50 18.50 -62.27
CA ILE A 847 18.26 18.01 -62.90
C ILE A 847 17.51 19.18 -63.55
N LEU A 848 17.48 20.36 -62.91
CA LEU A 848 16.82 21.55 -63.45
C LEU A 848 17.58 22.15 -64.64
N SER A 849 18.91 22.09 -64.64
CA SER A 849 19.74 22.60 -65.75
C SER A 849 19.69 21.72 -67.01
N GLY A 850 19.23 20.48 -66.88
CA GLY A 850 19.09 19.54 -68.00
C GLY A 850 20.37 18.76 -68.33
N ALA A 851 21.22 18.51 -67.32
CA ALA A 851 22.44 17.70 -67.48
C ALA A 851 22.13 16.28 -68.01
N GLU A 852 23.03 15.74 -68.86
CA GLU A 852 22.79 14.50 -69.63
C GLU A 852 22.46 13.28 -68.76
N ASP A 853 23.11 13.11 -67.60
CA ASP A 853 22.71 12.07 -66.65
C ASP A 853 23.12 12.38 -65.19
N VAL A 854 22.13 12.50 -64.30
CA VAL A 854 22.34 12.66 -62.85
C VAL A 854 21.98 11.33 -62.20
N TYR A 855 22.97 10.56 -61.76
CA TYR A 855 22.79 9.23 -61.14
C TYR A 855 21.91 8.24 -61.96
N GLY A 856 21.88 8.30 -63.29
CA GLY A 856 21.05 7.41 -64.10
C GLY A 856 19.58 7.80 -64.19
N VAL A 857 19.15 8.92 -63.60
CA VAL A 857 17.72 9.32 -63.57
C VAL A 857 17.24 9.98 -64.87
N ASN A 858 18.17 10.45 -65.71
CA ASN A 858 17.84 11.03 -67.02
C ASN A 858 18.07 10.05 -68.18
N ALA A 859 18.63 8.87 -67.91
CA ALA A 859 18.89 7.84 -68.91
C ALA A 859 17.61 7.49 -69.71
N GLY A 860 17.70 7.57 -71.04
CA GLY A 860 16.59 7.26 -71.94
C GLY A 860 15.45 8.29 -72.00
N CYS A 861 15.55 9.42 -71.29
CA CYS A 861 14.56 10.50 -71.34
C CYS A 861 14.88 11.51 -72.45
N SER A 862 13.85 12.02 -73.15
CA SER A 862 14.03 13.13 -74.09
C SER A 862 14.38 14.43 -73.36
N PRO A 863 15.44 15.16 -73.75
CA PRO A 863 15.77 16.44 -73.12
C PRO A 863 14.73 17.51 -73.50
N SER A 864 14.42 18.40 -72.57
CA SER A 864 13.55 19.56 -72.82
C SER A 864 14.37 20.84 -72.94
N SER A 865 13.95 21.73 -73.85
CA SER A 865 14.49 23.09 -74.00
C SER A 865 13.87 24.09 -73.02
N LYS A 866 12.92 23.66 -72.18
CA LYS A 866 12.27 24.48 -71.14
C LYS A 866 12.56 23.88 -69.77
N GLN A 867 12.95 24.74 -68.83
CA GLN A 867 13.32 24.36 -67.48
C GLN A 867 12.18 24.68 -66.51
N CYS A 868 12.07 23.88 -65.46
CA CYS A 868 11.25 24.17 -64.29
C CYS A 868 12.04 25.06 -63.32
N SER A 869 11.36 25.74 -62.40
CA SER A 869 11.98 26.41 -61.26
C SER A 869 11.60 25.71 -59.96
N LEU A 870 12.53 25.64 -59.01
CA LEU A 870 12.33 25.02 -57.70
C LEU A 870 12.41 26.07 -56.58
N GLU A 871 11.42 26.06 -55.71
CA GLU A 871 11.44 26.73 -54.41
C GLU A 871 11.62 25.67 -53.32
N TRP A 872 12.64 25.83 -52.47
CA TRP A 872 12.97 24.91 -51.40
C TRP A 872 12.76 25.60 -50.06
N ARG A 873 11.83 25.10 -49.25
CA ARG A 873 11.57 25.59 -47.90
C ARG A 873 11.92 24.53 -46.87
N THR A 874 12.64 24.91 -45.82
CA THR A 874 12.86 24.07 -44.65
C THR A 874 11.71 24.26 -43.68
N ASP A 875 10.98 23.18 -43.38
CA ASP A 875 9.82 23.23 -42.50
C ASP A 875 10.22 22.94 -41.06
N PHE A 876 11.11 21.97 -40.85
CA PHE A 876 11.52 21.52 -39.52
C PHE A 876 12.95 20.97 -39.52
N VAL A 877 13.68 21.20 -38.42
CA VAL A 877 15.03 20.68 -38.18
C VAL A 877 15.08 20.11 -36.77
N SER A 878 15.38 18.82 -36.66
CA SER A 878 15.62 18.13 -35.40
C SER A 878 17.05 17.59 -35.39
N PRO A 879 17.97 18.19 -34.62
CA PRO A 879 19.32 17.67 -34.48
C PRO A 879 19.37 16.30 -33.82
N ALA A 880 20.46 15.57 -34.03
CA ALA A 880 20.74 14.32 -33.32
C ALA A 880 20.79 14.60 -31.81
N THR A 881 20.00 13.83 -31.05
CA THR A 881 19.90 13.99 -29.60
C THR A 881 20.60 12.84 -28.91
N HIS A 882 21.47 13.13 -27.95
CA HIS A 882 22.09 12.12 -27.09
C HIS A 882 21.52 12.20 -25.69
N PHE A 883 21.00 11.07 -25.21
CA PHE A 883 20.40 10.95 -23.90
C PHE A 883 21.44 10.87 -22.78
N HIS A 884 21.01 11.17 -21.55
CA HIS A 884 21.91 11.28 -20.42
C HIS A 884 22.44 9.90 -19.97
N LYS A 885 23.76 9.79 -19.80
CA LYS A 885 24.44 8.51 -19.50
C LYS A 885 23.92 7.82 -18.25
N ASP A 886 23.62 8.57 -17.18
CA ASP A 886 23.08 7.99 -15.94
C ASP A 886 21.67 7.43 -16.13
N CYS A 887 20.84 8.06 -16.98
CA CYS A 887 19.49 7.58 -17.28
C CYS A 887 19.56 6.31 -18.13
N ILE A 888 20.41 6.29 -19.15
CA ILE A 888 20.69 5.11 -19.97
C ILE A 888 21.16 3.95 -19.08
N ARG A 889 22.07 4.22 -18.13
CA ARG A 889 22.54 3.21 -17.17
C ARG A 889 21.41 2.67 -16.30
N CYS A 890 20.54 3.54 -15.77
CA CYS A 890 19.40 3.08 -14.96
C CYS A 890 18.44 2.18 -15.76
N VAL A 891 18.19 2.52 -17.03
CA VAL A 891 17.39 1.69 -17.95
C VAL A 891 18.10 0.36 -18.24
N GLN A 892 19.41 0.38 -18.45
CA GLN A 892 20.22 -0.81 -18.68
C GLN A 892 20.21 -1.74 -17.47
N ASP A 893 20.44 -1.22 -16.27
CA ASP A 893 20.44 -2.00 -15.02
C ASP A 893 19.04 -2.58 -14.75
N ALA A 894 17.97 -1.82 -15.00
CA ALA A 894 16.59 -2.32 -14.89
C ALA A 894 16.25 -3.40 -15.94
N SER A 895 16.82 -3.29 -17.15
CA SER A 895 16.66 -4.30 -18.20
C SER A 895 17.36 -5.61 -17.83
N ILE A 896 18.53 -5.53 -17.20
CA ILE A 896 19.28 -6.68 -16.69
C ILE A 896 18.49 -7.43 -15.61
N ASP A 897 17.82 -6.72 -14.70
CA ASP A 897 16.98 -7.35 -13.66
C ASP A 897 15.81 -8.16 -14.23
N LEU A 898 15.28 -7.73 -15.37
CA LEU A 898 14.16 -8.39 -16.04
C LEU A 898 14.63 -9.58 -16.88
N CYS A 899 15.77 -9.43 -17.56
CA CYS A 899 16.20 -10.34 -18.60
C CYS A 899 17.41 -11.24 -18.26
N GLY A 900 18.10 -10.97 -17.14
CA GLY A 900 19.30 -11.68 -16.69
C GLY A 900 20.63 -11.18 -17.28
N ASN A 901 21.74 -11.66 -16.72
CA ASN A 901 23.11 -11.36 -17.18
C ASN A 901 23.51 -12.25 -18.36
N GLY A 902 23.17 -11.84 -19.59
CA GLY A 902 23.85 -12.38 -20.76
C GLY A 902 25.24 -11.77 -20.89
N GLN A 903 26.32 -12.56 -20.81
CA GLN A 903 27.65 -12.08 -21.18
C GLN A 903 27.69 -11.80 -22.67
N VAL A 904 27.75 -10.53 -23.08
CA VAL A 904 27.99 -10.17 -24.48
C VAL A 904 28.97 -9.01 -24.53
N GLU A 905 30.09 -9.21 -25.22
CA GLU A 905 31.01 -8.14 -25.61
C GLU A 905 30.34 -7.29 -26.72
N GLY A 906 30.22 -5.98 -26.48
CA GLY A 906 29.77 -5.00 -27.47
C GLY A 906 28.25 -4.73 -27.50
N LEU A 907 27.86 -3.54 -27.02
CA LEU A 907 26.59 -2.80 -27.20
C LEU A 907 25.23 -3.56 -27.10
N ASN A 908 25.22 -4.83 -26.71
CA ASN A 908 24.03 -5.64 -26.47
C ASN A 908 24.03 -6.07 -25.00
N VAL A 909 22.91 -5.90 -24.31
CA VAL A 909 22.78 -6.15 -22.87
C VAL A 909 22.41 -7.62 -22.60
N GLY A 910 22.97 -8.54 -23.39
CA GLY A 910 22.60 -9.96 -23.42
C GLY A 910 21.71 -10.36 -24.60
N ASP A 911 21.02 -11.50 -24.47
CA ASP A 911 20.11 -12.04 -25.50
C ASP A 911 18.80 -11.23 -25.63
N PHE A 912 18.47 -10.37 -24.67
CA PHE A 912 17.12 -9.79 -24.55
C PHE A 912 17.04 -8.25 -24.65
N GLY A 913 18.14 -7.52 -24.41
CA GLY A 913 18.17 -6.05 -24.46
C GLY A 913 19.10 -5.51 -25.55
N LYS A 914 18.63 -4.52 -26.33
CA LYS A 914 19.39 -3.92 -27.45
C LYS A 914 19.58 -2.41 -27.24
N LEU A 915 20.81 -1.92 -27.33
CA LEU A 915 21.05 -0.47 -27.42
C LEU A 915 20.66 0.04 -28.82
N MET A 916 19.86 1.09 -28.89
CA MET A 916 19.36 1.61 -30.16
C MET A 916 19.12 3.12 -30.16
N THR A 917 18.91 3.68 -31.35
CA THR A 917 18.58 5.08 -31.58
C THR A 917 17.16 5.16 -32.08
N SER A 918 16.34 6.06 -31.53
CA SER A 918 14.98 6.26 -32.02
C SER A 918 14.99 6.84 -33.43
N GLY A 919 14.11 6.30 -34.27
CA GLY A 919 13.87 6.81 -35.61
C GLY A 919 12.89 7.99 -35.66
N ALA A 920 12.10 8.19 -34.62
CA ALA A 920 11.03 9.17 -34.49
C ALA A 920 11.37 10.25 -33.44
N GLY A 921 10.74 11.42 -33.58
CA GLY A 921 10.75 12.44 -32.53
C GLY A 921 9.80 12.04 -31.40
N HIS A 922 10.13 12.43 -30.18
CA HIS A 922 9.29 12.26 -28.99
C HIS A 922 9.48 13.47 -28.08
N ASP A 923 8.57 13.71 -27.15
CA ASP A 923 8.69 14.81 -26.17
C ASP A 923 10.02 14.79 -25.41
N SER A 924 10.60 13.60 -25.20
CA SER A 924 11.95 13.43 -24.64
C SER A 924 13.07 14.21 -25.35
N VAL A 925 12.91 14.58 -26.62
CA VAL A 925 13.87 15.44 -27.35
C VAL A 925 13.96 16.81 -26.70
N TYR A 926 12.81 17.39 -26.30
CA TYR A 926 12.77 18.70 -25.67
C TYR A 926 13.11 18.64 -24.18
N THR A 927 12.70 17.59 -23.46
CA THR A 927 13.09 17.45 -22.04
C THR A 927 14.59 17.30 -21.87
N ASN A 928 15.27 16.60 -22.78
CA ASN A 928 16.72 16.38 -22.73
C ASN A 928 17.56 17.68 -22.80
N GLN A 929 16.97 18.79 -23.25
CA GLN A 929 17.64 20.09 -23.25
C GLN A 929 17.83 20.66 -21.85
N HIS A 930 16.98 20.27 -20.88
CA HIS A 930 16.91 20.89 -19.56
C HIS A 930 17.01 19.90 -18.40
N CYS A 931 16.79 18.60 -18.63
CA CYS A 931 16.97 17.58 -17.61
C CYS A 931 17.54 16.26 -18.17
N PRO A 932 18.24 15.47 -17.34
CA PRO A 932 18.64 14.11 -17.68
C PRO A 932 17.46 13.28 -18.21
N THR A 933 17.56 12.82 -19.46
CA THR A 933 16.47 12.10 -20.14
C THR A 933 16.97 10.80 -20.76
N SER A 934 16.12 9.76 -20.83
CA SER A 934 16.32 8.54 -21.65
C SER A 934 14.98 7.88 -21.98
N MET A 935 14.96 6.97 -22.96
CA MET A 935 13.75 6.25 -23.36
C MET A 935 13.93 4.73 -23.35
N ILE A 936 12.81 4.03 -23.30
CA ILE A 936 12.68 2.58 -23.32
C ILE A 936 11.76 2.21 -24.48
N PHE A 937 12.19 1.29 -25.33
CA PHE A 937 11.38 0.77 -26.44
C PHE A 937 10.92 -0.66 -26.21
N VAL A 938 9.69 -0.95 -26.65
CA VAL A 938 9.15 -2.31 -26.73
C VAL A 938 8.83 -2.68 -28.18
N PRO A 939 8.87 -3.98 -28.55
CA PRO A 939 8.53 -4.43 -29.89
C PRO A 939 7.13 -4.03 -30.33
N CYS A 940 6.99 -3.68 -31.61
CA CYS A 940 5.71 -3.54 -32.28
C CYS A 940 5.63 -4.53 -33.44
N ARG A 941 4.48 -5.19 -33.61
CA ARG A 941 4.27 -6.23 -34.62
C ARG A 941 4.43 -5.67 -36.03
N ASP A 942 5.26 -6.33 -36.82
CA ASP A 942 5.67 -5.96 -38.18
C ASP A 942 6.26 -4.52 -38.28
N GLY A 943 6.65 -3.92 -37.14
CA GLY A 943 7.07 -2.52 -37.06
C GLY A 943 6.00 -1.50 -37.46
N VAL A 944 4.72 -1.86 -37.42
CA VAL A 944 3.60 -1.01 -37.85
C VAL A 944 3.25 0.00 -36.77
N SER A 945 3.20 1.29 -37.10
CA SER A 945 2.68 2.36 -36.25
C SER A 945 1.96 3.43 -37.08
N HIS A 946 1.27 4.37 -36.44
CA HIS A 946 0.35 5.33 -37.09
C HIS A 946 -0.72 4.64 -37.96
N ASN A 947 -1.09 3.43 -37.56
CA ASN A 947 -2.02 2.57 -38.27
C ASN A 947 -2.96 1.89 -37.26
N PRO A 948 -4.24 1.66 -37.59
CA PRO A 948 -5.16 1.00 -36.70
C PRO A 948 -4.71 -0.40 -36.24
N ALA A 949 -3.91 -1.10 -37.05
CA ALA A 949 -3.40 -2.45 -36.79
C ALA A 949 -2.12 -2.51 -35.94
N GLU A 950 -1.62 -1.36 -35.47
CA GLU A 950 -0.52 -1.28 -34.50
C GLU A 950 -0.79 -2.17 -33.29
N TYR A 951 0.20 -2.98 -32.93
CA TYR A 951 0.05 -3.96 -31.88
C TYR A 951 1.38 -4.23 -31.17
N SER A 952 1.37 -4.08 -29.84
CA SER A 952 2.37 -4.63 -28.93
C SER A 952 1.70 -5.67 -28.03
N SER A 953 2.39 -6.78 -27.79
CA SER A 953 1.85 -7.83 -26.92
C SER A 953 1.74 -7.38 -25.46
N PRO A 954 0.79 -7.91 -24.68
CA PRO A 954 0.72 -7.67 -23.25
C PRO A 954 2.04 -7.91 -22.51
N GLU A 955 2.79 -8.94 -22.91
CA GLU A 955 4.11 -9.26 -22.38
C GLU A 955 5.11 -8.13 -22.66
N ALA A 956 5.18 -7.63 -23.89
CA ALA A 956 6.07 -6.55 -24.27
C ALA A 956 5.73 -5.25 -23.51
N CYS A 957 4.45 -4.89 -23.43
CA CYS A 957 4.00 -3.73 -22.66
C CYS A 957 4.36 -3.85 -21.17
N GLY A 958 4.14 -5.03 -20.57
CA GLY A 958 4.49 -5.29 -19.19
C GLY A 958 5.99 -5.28 -18.92
N ASP A 959 6.80 -5.82 -19.84
CA ASP A 959 8.26 -5.76 -19.78
C ASP A 959 8.76 -4.33 -19.80
N GLY A 960 8.28 -3.51 -20.75
CA GLY A 960 8.63 -2.09 -20.84
C GLY A 960 8.27 -1.32 -19.57
N ALA A 961 7.07 -1.55 -19.02
CA ALA A 961 6.64 -0.93 -17.78
C ALA A 961 7.47 -1.35 -16.56
N ASN A 962 7.92 -2.61 -16.51
CA ASN A 962 8.87 -3.07 -15.48
C ASN A 962 10.22 -2.35 -15.57
N VAL A 963 10.75 -2.18 -16.78
CA VAL A 963 12.01 -1.44 -16.99
C VAL A 963 11.84 0.03 -16.62
N LEU A 964 10.71 0.66 -16.96
CA LEU A 964 10.41 2.04 -16.59
C LEU A 964 10.38 2.23 -15.06
N LEU A 965 9.64 1.37 -14.35
CA LEU A 965 9.60 1.38 -12.89
C LEU A 965 10.99 1.19 -12.29
N GLY A 966 11.76 0.20 -12.77
CA GLY A 966 13.12 -0.04 -12.31
C GLY A 966 14.05 1.15 -12.53
N ALA A 967 13.98 1.78 -13.71
CA ALA A 967 14.81 2.93 -14.06
C ALA A 967 14.54 4.14 -13.17
N VAL A 968 13.26 4.47 -12.94
CA VAL A 968 12.87 5.62 -12.09
C VAL A 968 13.33 5.42 -10.65
N VAL A 969 13.12 4.24 -10.08
CA VAL A 969 13.49 3.94 -8.68
C VAL A 969 15.02 3.88 -8.53
N ARG A 970 15.75 3.32 -9.50
CA ARG A 970 17.23 3.35 -9.50
C ARG A 970 17.78 4.76 -9.62
N TYR A 971 17.16 5.62 -10.43
CA TYR A 971 17.56 7.01 -10.56
C TYR A 971 17.32 7.80 -9.26
N ASP A 972 16.21 7.57 -8.57
CA ASP A 972 15.95 8.16 -7.24
C ASP A 972 17.03 7.77 -6.23
N LYS A 973 17.43 6.49 -6.19
CA LYS A 973 18.54 6.03 -5.35
C LYS A 973 19.87 6.70 -5.73
N LEU A 974 20.20 6.76 -7.02
CA LEU A 974 21.41 7.41 -7.50
C LEU A 974 21.46 8.89 -7.09
N ARG A 975 20.33 9.61 -7.12
CA ARG A 975 20.23 10.99 -6.64
C ARG A 975 20.49 11.08 -5.14
N ALA A 976 19.89 10.19 -4.35
CA ALA A 976 20.08 10.15 -2.90
C ALA A 976 21.55 9.93 -2.53
N GLU A 977 22.23 9.03 -3.24
CA GLU A 977 23.66 8.76 -3.06
C GLU A 977 24.51 10.00 -3.39
N LYS A 978 24.21 10.71 -4.48
CA LYS A 978 24.94 11.92 -4.89
C LYS A 978 24.75 13.11 -3.95
N GLU A 979 23.60 13.26 -3.29
CA GLU A 979 23.39 14.32 -2.29
C GLU A 979 24.05 14.00 -0.94
N SER A 980 24.30 12.72 -0.66
CA SER A 980 24.96 12.26 0.57
C SER A 980 26.49 12.25 0.50
N SER A 981 27.06 12.33 -0.71
CA SER A 981 28.50 12.40 -1.02
C SER A 981 28.96 13.84 -1.19
#